data_AF-A0A1W1I0R7-F1
#
_entry.id   AF-A0A1W1I0R7-F1
#
_cell.length_a   1.000
_cell.length_b   1.000
_cell.length_c   1.000
_cell.angle_alpha   90.00
_cell.angle_beta   90.00
_cell.angle_gamma   90.00
#
_symmetry.space_group_name_H-M   'P 1'
#
loop_
_entity.id
_entity.type
_entity.pdbx_description
1 polymer ?
#
loop_
_entity_poly.entity_id
_entity_poly.type
_entity_poly.pdbx_seq_one_letter_code
_entity_poly.pdbx_strand_id
1 'polypeptide(L)'
;MGWMSLSRKRVVLVTLGLLLLLDVTRSLYARIGYADPVELWQPDPAHYADLVWPPGTGLPPDTPPGPRIYAQRCAVCHGPDGRGNGPAAPSLIPHPRDFTQGQFKYKSTPPGQPPTDEDLVRVVTNGLTASAMPYWRDLLTEQEIREVVAHIKTLSPVFQKTPPQPLQISPQVPGDAASLERGKAYFVGAGCSVCHGPQGRGLIPMKDTNGHTIMSRDLSAPWTFRGGLNPEQIWLRITIGLAPSPMPAFETVLSPTQRWDVVNYVLSLARTAPWEPGGVLDGPGQSADPIKRGAYLVHAQMCGLCHTQINRTGIYRSDDFYLAGGMRVDVGAHGHLVSRNLTGDRTTGLGAWSNGQIIEALRNGHTPDRILNVLDMPWNFLHALPDEDANAIASFLKSLPPVTSRIPPPLHYGVLETFGMKLKDPRWPAFPPAVLTFVEGNFGQTGDVAARGWPQAALINTQWVILILGIVAFGFAEMRDGPRELGHGWKRAGIVFVILASFLLGWLVYHLPAVGFLPPERVARQVLDRIPTPNVNALPSPEQATLVTRGRLLFTVASCAFCHRPEGYGGLKISWKAFGTLWTRNITSDRTTGIGAWSDREIARAIRSGVTPDGRTLHWQGMIWDFASNWDEVDLRAIIAYLRTLPPVSKQIPAARPPAADDCEKYTFWVNDSDRPGCQ
;
A
#
# COMPACT_ATOMS: atom_id res chain seq x y z
N MET A 1 37.40 51.31 30.18
CA MET A 1 36.12 50.61 30.45
C MET A 1 34.99 51.42 29.83
N GLY A 2 34.66 51.15 28.56
CA GLY A 2 33.57 51.80 27.84
C GLY A 2 32.77 50.74 27.12
N TRP A 3 32.04 49.90 27.88
CA TRP A 3 31.01 49.07 27.28
C TRP A 3 29.92 50.05 26.82
N MET A 4 29.79 50.22 25.50
CA MET A 4 28.71 50.98 24.88
C MET A 4 27.39 50.58 25.53
N SER A 5 26.73 51.50 26.24
CA SER A 5 25.40 51.26 26.82
C SER A 5 24.44 50.91 25.68
N LEU A 6 24.20 49.63 25.46
CA LEU A 6 23.23 49.17 24.46
C LEU A 6 21.84 49.55 24.96
N SER A 7 21.18 50.49 24.28
CA SER A 7 19.78 50.81 24.59
C SER A 7 18.90 49.57 24.39
N ARG A 8 17.86 49.39 25.22
CA ARG A 8 16.87 48.31 25.08
C ARG A 8 16.33 48.15 23.65
N LYS A 9 16.08 49.26 22.94
CA LYS A 9 15.65 49.25 21.53
C LYS A 9 16.65 48.56 20.61
N ARG A 10 17.95 48.83 20.77
CA ARG A 10 19.02 48.20 19.98
C ARG A 10 19.12 46.71 20.29
N VAL A 11 19.02 46.31 21.56
CA VAL A 11 19.03 44.90 21.95
C VAL A 11 17.88 44.15 21.26
N VAL A 12 16.65 44.67 21.35
CA VAL A 12 15.48 44.05 20.71
C VAL A 12 15.65 43.96 19.19
N LEU A 13 16.09 45.03 18.53
CA LEU A 13 16.29 45.02 17.07
C LEU A 13 17.36 44.03 16.62
N VAL A 14 18.49 43.95 17.33
CA VAL A 14 19.56 43.00 17.03
C VAL A 14 19.09 41.56 17.25
N THR A 15 18.44 41.28 18.39
CA THR A 15 17.91 39.95 18.69
C THR A 15 16.87 39.52 17.66
N LEU A 16 15.89 40.37 17.33
CA LEU A 16 14.88 40.07 16.31
C LEU A 16 15.51 39.88 14.92
N GLY A 17 16.48 40.71 14.54
CA GLY A 17 17.18 40.60 13.27
C GLY A 17 17.95 39.28 13.13
N LEU A 18 18.63 38.83 14.19
CA LEU A 18 19.33 37.55 14.22
C LEU A 18 18.37 36.36 14.21
N LEU A 19 17.27 36.43 14.97
CA LEU A 19 16.25 35.37 14.97
C LEU A 19 15.58 35.23 13.60
N LEU A 20 15.28 36.36 12.95
CA LEU A 20 14.76 36.40 11.58
C LEU A 20 15.75 35.78 10.59
N LEU A 21 17.03 36.16 10.66
CA LEU A 21 18.07 35.62 9.79
C LEU A 21 18.19 34.09 9.93
N LEU A 22 18.17 33.58 11.16
CA LEU A 22 18.22 32.14 11.41
C LEU A 22 16.95 31.42 10.93
N ASP A 23 15.76 32.03 11.07
CA ASP A 23 14.50 31.43 10.63
C ASP A 23 14.38 31.35 9.11
N VAL A 24 14.82 32.40 8.41
CA VAL A 24 14.94 32.41 6.94
C VAL A 24 16.00 31.39 6.49
N THR A 25 17.16 31.35 7.16
CA THR A 25 18.21 30.36 6.86
C THR A 25 17.70 28.93 7.05
N ARG A 26 16.91 28.66 8.10
CA ARG A 26 16.27 27.36 8.31
C ARG A 26 15.32 27.00 7.19
N SER A 27 14.51 27.96 6.72
CA SER A 27 13.59 27.75 5.60
C SER A 27 14.33 27.46 4.30
N LEU A 28 15.38 28.23 4.01
CA LEU A 28 16.27 28.00 2.88
C LEU A 28 16.93 26.62 2.97
N TYR A 29 17.44 26.26 4.15
CA TYR A 29 18.04 24.95 4.40
C TYR A 29 17.05 23.80 4.19
N ALA A 30 15.81 23.94 4.66
CA ALA A 30 14.77 22.93 4.43
C ALA A 30 14.42 22.83 2.93
N ARG A 31 14.33 23.95 2.20
CA ARG A 31 14.05 23.96 0.76
C ARG A 31 15.13 23.29 -0.10
N ILE A 32 16.40 23.45 0.28
CA ILE A 32 17.53 22.82 -0.42
C ILE A 32 17.84 21.42 0.13
N GLY A 33 17.51 21.18 1.39
CA GLY A 33 17.74 19.93 2.09
C GLY A 33 16.79 18.85 1.57
N TYR A 34 17.36 17.74 1.13
CA TYR A 34 16.61 16.66 0.45
C TYR A 34 15.92 17.13 -0.85
N ALA A 35 16.48 18.14 -1.53
CA ALA A 35 16.07 18.45 -2.90
C ALA A 35 16.25 17.22 -3.79
N ASP A 36 17.41 16.57 -3.68
CA ASP A 36 17.78 15.38 -4.45
C ASP A 36 17.89 14.13 -3.57
N PRO A 37 17.45 12.96 -4.08
CA PRO A 37 17.65 11.69 -3.41
C PRO A 37 19.15 11.34 -3.32
N VAL A 38 19.48 10.47 -2.36
CA VAL A 38 20.83 9.89 -2.24
C VAL A 38 21.12 9.01 -3.44
N GLU A 39 20.12 8.25 -3.87
CA GLU A 39 20.20 7.32 -4.99
C GLU A 39 18.89 7.40 -5.78
N LEU A 40 18.99 7.52 -7.10
CA LEU A 40 17.86 7.29 -7.99
C LEU A 40 17.82 5.81 -8.33
N TRP A 41 16.94 5.06 -7.67
CA TRP A 41 16.70 3.68 -8.07
C TRP A 41 16.16 3.67 -9.50
N GLN A 42 16.85 2.93 -10.36
CA GLN A 42 16.44 2.65 -11.72
C GLN A 42 16.30 1.13 -11.84
N PRO A 43 15.12 0.63 -12.23
CA PRO A 43 14.94 -0.79 -12.42
C PRO A 43 15.80 -1.26 -13.60
N ASP A 44 16.40 -2.44 -13.47
CA ASP A 44 17.12 -3.07 -14.57
C ASP A 44 16.14 -3.44 -15.71
N PRO A 45 16.29 -2.90 -16.93
CA PRO A 45 15.41 -3.24 -18.06
C PRO A 45 15.42 -4.74 -18.43
N ALA A 46 16.42 -5.50 -17.99
CA ALA A 46 16.42 -6.96 -18.13
C ALA A 46 15.36 -7.63 -17.26
N HIS A 47 15.02 -7.02 -16.11
CA HIS A 47 14.13 -7.55 -15.09
C HIS A 47 12.77 -6.85 -15.04
N TYR A 48 12.68 -5.60 -15.50
CA TYR A 48 11.47 -4.78 -15.45
C TYR A 48 11.21 -4.17 -16.83
N ALA A 49 9.96 -4.20 -17.29
CA ALA A 49 9.57 -3.57 -18.54
C ALA A 49 8.83 -2.25 -18.29
N ASP A 50 9.26 -1.21 -19.00
CA ASP A 50 8.49 0.02 -19.07
C ASP A 50 7.26 -0.16 -19.97
N LEU A 51 6.18 0.50 -19.57
CA LEU A 51 4.92 0.49 -20.30
C LEU A 51 4.41 1.93 -20.41
N VAL A 52 4.08 2.35 -21.63
CA VAL A 52 3.41 3.64 -21.83
C VAL A 52 2.00 3.55 -21.24
N TRP A 53 1.64 4.54 -20.44
CA TRP A 53 0.30 4.68 -19.90
C TRP A 53 -0.54 5.70 -20.70
N PRO A 54 -1.80 5.40 -21.05
CA PRO A 54 -2.49 4.11 -20.87
C PRO A 54 -1.89 2.96 -21.69
N PRO A 55 -2.05 1.70 -21.28
CA PRO A 55 -1.50 0.58 -22.02
C PRO A 55 -2.09 0.47 -23.43
N GLY A 56 -1.24 0.31 -24.44
CA GLY A 56 -1.64 0.16 -25.85
C GLY A 56 -1.87 1.47 -26.63
N THR A 57 -1.65 2.65 -26.03
CA THR A 57 -1.91 3.96 -26.67
C THR A 57 -0.99 4.29 -27.86
N GLY A 58 0.12 3.57 -28.03
CA GLY A 58 1.07 3.75 -29.14
C GLY A 58 0.99 2.68 -30.23
N LEU A 59 -0.02 1.81 -30.21
CA LEU A 59 -0.11 0.72 -31.18
C LEU A 59 -0.56 1.20 -32.56
N PRO A 60 0.00 0.67 -33.66
CA PRO A 60 -0.49 0.93 -35.01
C PRO A 60 -1.99 0.65 -35.14
N PRO A 61 -2.76 1.47 -35.89
CA PRO A 61 -4.20 1.28 -36.08
C PRO A 61 -4.58 -0.09 -36.64
N ASP A 62 -3.70 -0.74 -37.40
CA ASP A 62 -3.83 -2.07 -38.01
C ASP A 62 -3.34 -3.22 -37.12
N THR A 63 -2.92 -2.95 -35.87
CA THR A 63 -2.50 -4.00 -34.93
C THR A 63 -3.63 -5.03 -34.76
N PRO A 64 -3.36 -6.34 -34.98
CA PRO A 64 -4.36 -7.38 -34.84
C PRO A 64 -4.99 -7.43 -33.43
N PRO A 65 -6.22 -7.95 -33.29
CA PRO A 65 -6.92 -7.96 -32.00
C PRO A 65 -6.14 -8.61 -30.85
N GLY A 66 -5.53 -9.79 -31.05
CA GLY A 66 -4.80 -10.51 -30.00
C GLY A 66 -3.67 -9.70 -29.34
N PRO A 67 -2.65 -9.24 -30.10
CA PRO A 67 -1.60 -8.36 -29.59
C PRO A 67 -2.14 -7.05 -29.01
N ARG A 68 -3.19 -6.46 -29.61
CA ARG A 68 -3.80 -5.22 -29.11
C ARG A 68 -4.42 -5.41 -27.72
N ILE A 69 -5.22 -6.46 -27.55
CA ILE A 69 -5.85 -6.78 -26.27
C ILE A 69 -4.76 -7.11 -25.24
N TYR A 70 -3.75 -7.91 -25.62
CA TYR A 70 -2.63 -8.23 -24.73
C TYR A 70 -1.92 -6.97 -24.20
N ALA A 71 -1.56 -6.05 -25.09
CA ALA A 71 -0.91 -4.79 -24.71
C ALA A 71 -1.81 -3.91 -23.83
N GLN A 72 -3.12 -3.86 -24.09
CA GLN A 72 -4.07 -3.03 -23.35
C GLN A 72 -4.46 -3.60 -21.97
N ARG A 73 -4.45 -4.94 -21.84
CA ARG A 73 -5.11 -5.65 -20.73
C ARG A 73 -4.17 -6.55 -19.92
N CYS A 74 -3.13 -7.09 -20.54
CA CYS A 74 -2.27 -8.12 -19.94
C CYS A 74 -0.89 -7.57 -19.58
N ALA A 75 -0.33 -6.68 -20.40
CA ALA A 75 1.06 -6.23 -20.31
C ALA A 75 1.40 -5.45 -19.03
N VAL A 76 0.43 -4.83 -18.35
CA VAL A 76 0.67 -4.14 -17.07
C VAL A 76 1.18 -5.09 -15.97
N CYS A 77 0.76 -6.36 -16.03
CA CYS A 77 1.24 -7.41 -15.14
C CYS A 77 2.27 -8.30 -15.85
N HIS A 78 1.95 -8.79 -17.05
CA HIS A 78 2.75 -9.79 -17.75
C HIS A 78 3.96 -9.22 -18.52
N GLY A 79 4.06 -7.90 -18.63
CA GLY A 79 5.05 -7.22 -19.47
C GLY A 79 4.68 -7.25 -20.96
N PRO A 80 5.15 -6.27 -21.76
CA PRO A 80 4.94 -6.25 -23.20
C PRO A 80 5.64 -7.40 -23.93
N ASP A 81 6.67 -7.99 -23.33
CA ASP A 81 7.45 -9.12 -23.84
C ASP A 81 7.05 -10.47 -23.21
N GLY A 82 6.08 -10.47 -22.28
CA GLY A 82 5.56 -11.69 -21.66
C GLY A 82 6.42 -12.30 -20.57
N ARG A 83 7.45 -11.62 -20.07
CA ARG A 83 8.34 -12.16 -19.03
C ARG A 83 7.77 -12.08 -17.61
N GLY A 84 6.55 -11.59 -17.45
CA GLY A 84 5.96 -11.36 -16.14
C GLY A 84 6.53 -10.12 -15.44
N ASN A 85 7.17 -9.21 -16.17
CA ASN A 85 7.95 -8.07 -15.68
C ASN A 85 7.23 -6.72 -15.88
N GLY A 86 5.91 -6.71 -16.00
CA GLY A 86 5.14 -5.46 -16.13
C GLY A 86 5.33 -4.56 -14.91
N PRO A 87 5.05 -3.25 -15.03
CA PRO A 87 5.37 -2.29 -13.96
C PRO A 87 4.63 -2.55 -12.63
N ALA A 88 3.49 -3.27 -12.66
CA ALA A 88 2.79 -3.70 -11.44
C ALA A 88 3.34 -5.02 -10.85
N ALA A 89 4.02 -5.85 -11.66
CA ALA A 89 4.49 -7.18 -11.28
C ALA A 89 5.27 -7.26 -9.95
N PRO A 90 6.15 -6.31 -9.60
CA PRO A 90 6.99 -6.43 -8.41
C PRO A 90 6.20 -6.47 -7.10
N SER A 91 5.04 -5.82 -7.05
CA SER A 91 4.16 -5.82 -5.87
C SER A 91 3.24 -7.04 -5.80
N LEU A 92 3.11 -7.82 -6.88
CA LEU A 92 2.10 -8.88 -6.98
C LEU A 92 2.56 -10.18 -6.34
N ILE A 93 1.69 -10.73 -5.48
CA ILE A 93 1.87 -12.05 -4.89
C ILE A 93 0.60 -12.88 -5.21
N PRO A 94 0.70 -13.91 -6.07
CA PRO A 94 1.91 -14.45 -6.70
C PRO A 94 2.38 -13.57 -7.86
N HIS A 95 3.67 -13.68 -8.19
CA HIS A 95 4.25 -13.00 -9.34
C HIS A 95 3.54 -13.43 -10.66
N PRO A 96 3.36 -12.53 -11.63
CA PRO A 96 2.82 -12.85 -12.95
C PRO A 96 3.61 -13.95 -13.66
N ARG A 97 2.92 -14.70 -14.53
CA ARG A 97 3.52 -15.77 -15.30
C ARG A 97 4.48 -15.19 -16.35
N ASP A 98 5.72 -15.69 -16.35
CA ASP A 98 6.64 -15.61 -17.48
C ASP A 98 6.20 -16.62 -18.55
N PHE A 99 5.65 -16.12 -19.64
CA PHE A 99 5.20 -16.93 -20.77
C PHE A 99 6.36 -17.44 -21.61
N THR A 100 7.50 -16.73 -21.64
CA THR A 100 8.65 -17.05 -22.50
C THR A 100 9.29 -18.39 -22.12
N GLN A 101 9.24 -18.74 -20.84
CA GLN A 101 9.73 -20.01 -20.29
C GLN A 101 8.89 -21.23 -20.72
N GLY A 102 7.68 -21.04 -21.24
CA GLY A 102 6.82 -22.16 -21.62
C GLY A 102 6.28 -23.01 -20.46
N GLN A 103 6.45 -22.55 -19.21
CA GLN A 103 6.07 -23.29 -18.00
C GLN A 103 4.72 -22.81 -17.44
N PHE A 104 3.69 -23.63 -17.57
CA PHE A 104 2.33 -23.29 -17.13
C PHE A 104 1.85 -24.20 -15.99
N LYS A 105 1.22 -23.60 -14.98
CA LYS A 105 0.79 -24.28 -13.75
C LYS A 105 -0.55 -25.02 -13.86
N TYR A 106 -1.49 -24.48 -14.62
CA TYR A 106 -2.88 -24.95 -14.66
C TYR A 106 -3.19 -25.54 -16.03
N LYS A 107 -2.78 -26.78 -16.25
CA LYS A 107 -2.86 -27.45 -17.55
C LYS A 107 -3.19 -28.93 -17.43
N SER A 108 -3.53 -29.53 -18.56
CA SER A 108 -3.90 -30.94 -18.74
C SER A 108 -2.77 -31.80 -19.29
N THR A 109 -1.63 -31.21 -19.67
CA THR A 109 -0.51 -31.92 -20.31
C THR A 109 0.60 -32.30 -19.32
N PRO A 110 1.41 -33.35 -19.59
CA PRO A 110 2.50 -33.80 -18.72
C PRO A 110 3.52 -32.70 -18.37
N PRO A 111 4.30 -32.85 -17.28
CA PRO A 111 5.43 -31.96 -16.99
C PRO A 111 6.35 -31.80 -18.22
N GLY A 112 6.81 -30.57 -18.47
CA GLY A 112 7.68 -30.25 -19.61
C GLY A 112 6.99 -30.03 -20.96
N GLN A 113 5.72 -30.42 -21.14
CA GLN A 113 4.94 -30.08 -22.34
C GLN A 113 4.21 -28.73 -22.19
N PRO A 114 3.93 -28.00 -23.29
CA PRO A 114 3.08 -26.82 -23.22
C PRO A 114 1.62 -27.17 -22.89
N PRO A 115 0.82 -26.21 -22.39
CA PRO A 115 -0.62 -26.39 -22.24
C PRO A 115 -1.33 -26.51 -23.60
N THR A 116 -2.55 -27.07 -23.61
CA THR A 116 -3.44 -26.97 -24.77
C THR A 116 -3.99 -25.56 -24.94
N ASP A 117 -4.62 -25.31 -26.09
CA ASP A 117 -5.33 -24.04 -26.33
C ASP A 117 -6.51 -23.93 -25.36
N GLU A 118 -7.22 -25.03 -25.11
CA GLU A 118 -8.34 -25.10 -24.16
C GLU A 118 -7.91 -24.82 -22.73
N ASP A 119 -6.72 -25.25 -22.32
CA ASP A 119 -6.15 -24.92 -21.01
C ASP A 119 -5.92 -23.41 -20.87
N LEU A 120 -5.30 -22.79 -21.87
CA LEU A 120 -5.03 -21.35 -21.88
C LEU A 120 -6.33 -20.54 -21.95
N VAL A 121 -7.25 -20.92 -22.83
CA VAL A 121 -8.58 -20.28 -22.96
C VAL A 121 -9.32 -20.36 -21.63
N ARG A 122 -9.33 -21.51 -20.95
CA ARG A 122 -9.98 -21.67 -19.64
C ARG A 122 -9.37 -20.77 -18.57
N VAL A 123 -8.05 -20.65 -18.52
CA VAL A 123 -7.34 -19.79 -17.55
C VAL A 123 -7.64 -18.31 -17.82
N VAL A 124 -7.60 -17.86 -19.07
CA VAL A 124 -7.93 -16.47 -19.43
C VAL A 124 -9.41 -16.17 -19.17
N THR A 125 -10.30 -17.08 -19.54
CA THR A 125 -11.76 -16.94 -19.34
C THR A 125 -12.11 -16.75 -17.86
N ASN A 126 -11.59 -17.62 -16.99
CA ASN A 126 -11.99 -17.68 -15.59
C ASN A 126 -11.09 -16.89 -14.63
N GLY A 127 -9.91 -16.47 -15.08
CA GLY A 127 -8.89 -15.89 -14.22
C GLY A 127 -8.36 -16.89 -13.21
N LEU A 128 -7.69 -16.38 -12.18
CA LEU A 128 -7.17 -17.19 -11.08
C LEU A 128 -7.56 -16.57 -9.74
N THR A 129 -8.41 -17.27 -8.98
CA THR A 129 -8.83 -16.82 -7.65
C THR A 129 -7.63 -16.62 -6.71
N ALA A 130 -7.75 -15.73 -5.72
CA ALA A 130 -6.67 -15.38 -4.79
C ALA A 130 -5.35 -15.00 -5.50
N SER A 131 -5.49 -14.21 -6.57
CA SER A 131 -4.42 -13.56 -7.32
C SER A 131 -4.95 -12.33 -8.06
N ALA A 132 -4.04 -11.50 -8.60
CA ALA A 132 -4.40 -10.38 -9.47
C ALA A 132 -4.99 -10.78 -10.83
N MET A 133 -4.92 -12.05 -11.27
CA MET A 133 -5.38 -12.43 -12.61
C MET A 133 -6.92 -12.42 -12.68
N PRO A 134 -7.54 -11.43 -13.37
CA PRO A 134 -9.00 -11.32 -13.41
C PRO A 134 -9.61 -12.37 -14.33
N TYR A 135 -10.92 -12.57 -14.20
CA TYR A 135 -11.71 -13.25 -15.21
C TYR A 135 -12.01 -12.29 -16.37
N TRP A 136 -11.87 -12.79 -17.60
CA TRP A 136 -12.10 -11.99 -18.81
C TRP A 136 -13.41 -12.30 -19.52
N ARG A 137 -14.12 -13.37 -19.14
CA ARG A 137 -15.38 -13.82 -19.78
C ARG A 137 -16.53 -12.81 -19.77
N ASP A 138 -16.47 -11.81 -18.90
CA ASP A 138 -17.47 -10.74 -18.81
C ASP A 138 -17.11 -9.53 -19.68
N LEU A 139 -15.90 -9.49 -20.26
CA LEU A 139 -15.34 -8.34 -20.96
C LEU A 139 -14.90 -8.64 -22.39
N LEU A 140 -14.46 -9.88 -22.63
CA LEU A 140 -13.98 -10.36 -23.91
C LEU A 140 -14.89 -11.48 -24.41
N THR A 141 -15.14 -11.48 -25.70
CA THR A 141 -15.76 -12.60 -26.40
C THR A 141 -14.81 -13.81 -26.42
N GLU A 142 -15.36 -15.00 -26.65
CA GLU A 142 -14.55 -16.22 -26.78
C GLU A 142 -13.51 -16.09 -27.91
N GLN A 143 -13.88 -15.44 -29.02
CA GLN A 143 -12.98 -15.20 -30.15
C GLN A 143 -11.80 -14.32 -29.74
N GLU A 144 -12.06 -13.20 -29.06
CA GLU A 144 -11.01 -12.31 -28.56
C GLU A 144 -10.08 -13.02 -27.56
N ILE A 145 -10.63 -13.88 -26.70
CA ILE A 145 -9.84 -14.71 -25.78
C ILE A 145 -8.92 -15.64 -26.57
N ARG A 146 -9.42 -16.32 -27.60
CA ARG A 146 -8.61 -17.20 -28.47
C ARG A 146 -7.52 -16.44 -29.21
N GLU A 147 -7.79 -15.21 -29.65
CA GLU A 147 -6.80 -14.35 -30.31
C GLU A 147 -5.69 -13.91 -29.35
N VAL A 148 -6.03 -13.59 -28.10
CA VAL A 148 -5.01 -13.33 -27.06
C VAL A 148 -4.20 -14.58 -26.75
N VAL A 149 -4.85 -15.74 -26.64
CA VAL A 149 -4.16 -17.03 -26.45
C VAL A 149 -3.20 -17.32 -27.60
N ALA A 150 -3.63 -17.09 -28.84
CA ALA A 150 -2.77 -17.23 -30.02
C ALA A 150 -1.54 -16.32 -29.91
N HIS A 151 -1.71 -15.07 -29.48
CA HIS A 151 -0.58 -14.17 -29.24
C HIS A 151 0.34 -14.66 -28.10
N ILE A 152 -0.21 -15.09 -26.95
CA ILE A 152 0.58 -15.62 -25.83
C ILE A 152 1.46 -16.80 -26.29
N LYS A 153 0.93 -17.68 -27.13
CA LYS A 153 1.67 -18.82 -27.69
C LYS A 153 2.87 -18.38 -28.54
N THR A 154 2.83 -17.20 -29.17
CA THR A 154 3.96 -16.67 -29.94
C THR A 154 5.13 -16.22 -29.05
N LEU A 155 4.88 -15.98 -27.76
CA LEU A 155 5.90 -15.49 -26.82
C LEU A 155 6.88 -16.58 -26.36
N SER A 156 6.61 -17.86 -26.70
CA SER A 156 7.52 -18.95 -26.37
C SER A 156 7.69 -19.95 -27.52
N PRO A 157 8.93 -20.33 -27.86
CA PRO A 157 9.18 -21.29 -28.93
C PRO A 157 8.68 -22.70 -28.60
N VAL A 158 8.34 -23.01 -27.35
CA VAL A 158 7.86 -24.35 -26.95
C VAL A 158 6.59 -24.75 -27.70
N PHE A 159 5.70 -23.80 -27.98
CA PHE A 159 4.41 -24.05 -28.64
C PHE A 159 4.56 -24.44 -30.12
N GLN A 160 5.70 -24.11 -30.75
CA GLN A 160 6.01 -24.51 -32.12
C GLN A 160 6.74 -25.85 -32.18
N LYS A 161 7.51 -26.18 -31.13
CA LYS A 161 8.39 -27.36 -31.10
C LYS A 161 7.73 -28.61 -30.56
N THR A 162 6.79 -28.46 -29.63
CA THR A 162 6.21 -29.58 -28.90
C THR A 162 4.70 -29.50 -28.95
N PRO A 163 4.02 -30.39 -29.69
CA PRO A 163 2.57 -30.42 -29.70
C PRO A 163 2.05 -30.89 -28.32
N PRO A 164 1.04 -30.20 -27.75
CA PRO A 164 0.51 -30.56 -26.44
C PRO A 164 -0.28 -31.88 -26.52
N GLN A 165 0.03 -32.83 -25.63
CA GLN A 165 -0.73 -34.07 -25.47
C GLN A 165 -1.43 -34.08 -24.11
N PRO A 166 -2.77 -33.96 -24.07
CA PRO A 166 -3.53 -34.04 -22.83
C PRO A 166 -3.38 -35.41 -22.16
N LEU A 167 -3.28 -35.41 -20.84
CA LEU A 167 -3.33 -36.63 -20.05
C LEU A 167 -4.74 -37.22 -20.09
N GLN A 168 -4.80 -38.55 -20.21
CA GLN A 168 -6.03 -39.27 -19.98
C GLN A 168 -6.29 -39.34 -18.47
N ILE A 169 -7.42 -38.77 -18.06
CA ILE A 169 -7.86 -38.80 -16.67
C ILE A 169 -8.49 -40.17 -16.39
N SER A 170 -8.00 -40.87 -15.36
CA SER A 170 -8.58 -42.14 -14.94
C SER A 170 -10.01 -41.94 -14.41
N PRO A 171 -10.90 -42.95 -14.49
CA PRO A 171 -12.23 -42.86 -13.88
C PRO A 171 -12.17 -42.43 -12.41
N GLN A 172 -13.07 -41.53 -12.02
CA GLN A 172 -13.11 -41.00 -10.66
C GLN A 172 -13.50 -42.07 -9.65
N VAL A 173 -12.78 -42.13 -8.53
CA VAL A 173 -13.12 -42.97 -7.39
C VAL A 173 -14.23 -42.30 -6.57
N PRO A 174 -15.30 -43.02 -6.18
CA PRO A 174 -16.33 -42.48 -5.29
C PRO A 174 -15.74 -41.94 -3.97
N GLY A 175 -16.20 -40.77 -3.54
CA GLY A 175 -15.77 -40.14 -2.29
C GLY A 175 -16.44 -40.72 -1.05
N ASP A 176 -16.37 -42.04 -0.86
CA ASP A 176 -16.89 -42.71 0.34
C ASP A 176 -15.90 -42.67 1.52
N ALA A 177 -16.35 -43.10 2.70
CA ALA A 177 -15.54 -43.07 3.92
C ALA A 177 -14.19 -43.82 3.77
N ALA A 178 -14.18 -44.92 3.02
CA ALA A 178 -12.95 -45.69 2.78
C ALA A 178 -11.98 -44.93 1.87
N SER A 179 -12.49 -44.23 0.83
CA SER A 179 -11.69 -43.35 -0.01
C SER A 179 -11.07 -42.19 0.79
N LEU A 180 -11.83 -41.59 1.71
CA LEU A 180 -11.33 -40.53 2.57
C LEU A 180 -10.23 -41.01 3.53
N GLU A 181 -10.38 -42.20 4.11
CA GLU A 181 -9.36 -42.80 4.99
C GLU A 181 -8.06 -43.08 4.23
N ARG A 182 -8.15 -43.75 3.08
CA ARG A 182 -6.99 -43.98 2.21
C ARG A 182 -6.37 -42.68 1.73
N GLY A 183 -7.20 -41.73 1.30
CA GLY A 183 -6.78 -40.42 0.81
C GLY A 183 -6.00 -39.64 1.86
N LYS A 184 -6.44 -39.67 3.13
CA LYS A 184 -5.70 -39.10 4.26
C LYS A 184 -4.34 -39.76 4.44
N ALA A 185 -4.28 -41.10 4.40
CA ALA A 185 -3.03 -41.83 4.52
C ALA A 185 -2.05 -41.48 3.39
N TYR A 186 -2.52 -41.40 2.15
CA TYR A 186 -1.70 -40.98 1.01
C TYR A 186 -1.28 -39.52 1.09
N PHE A 187 -2.16 -38.62 1.54
CA PHE A 187 -1.83 -37.21 1.71
C PHE A 187 -0.68 -37.00 2.70
N VAL A 188 -0.69 -37.72 3.81
CA VAL A 188 0.41 -37.67 4.80
C VAL A 188 1.64 -38.42 4.28
N GLY A 189 1.48 -39.64 3.78
CA GLY A 189 2.57 -40.50 3.33
C GLY A 189 3.34 -39.95 2.12
N ALA A 190 2.67 -39.21 1.22
CA ALA A 190 3.30 -38.52 0.09
C ALA A 190 3.91 -37.16 0.49
N GLY A 191 3.81 -36.75 1.76
CA GLY A 191 4.42 -35.51 2.27
C GLY A 191 3.63 -34.23 1.99
N CYS A 192 2.38 -34.30 1.53
CA CYS A 192 1.56 -33.10 1.28
C CYS A 192 1.39 -32.23 2.53
N SER A 193 1.30 -32.86 3.71
CA SER A 193 1.15 -32.20 5.00
C SER A 193 2.37 -31.36 5.43
N VAL A 194 3.54 -31.56 4.83
CA VAL A 194 4.74 -30.75 5.13
C VAL A 194 4.50 -29.28 4.73
N CYS A 195 3.88 -29.05 3.58
CA CYS A 195 3.59 -27.71 3.07
C CYS A 195 2.16 -27.24 3.35
N HIS A 196 1.20 -28.18 3.32
CA HIS A 196 -0.22 -27.87 3.50
C HIS A 196 -0.71 -28.08 4.94
N GLY A 197 0.12 -28.60 5.85
CA GLY A 197 -0.29 -28.95 7.21
C GLY A 197 -1.18 -30.20 7.27
N PRO A 198 -1.32 -30.84 8.44
CA PRO A 198 -2.13 -32.05 8.60
C PRO A 198 -3.63 -31.83 8.36
N GLN A 199 -4.10 -30.59 8.57
CA GLN A 199 -5.51 -30.18 8.40
C GLN A 199 -5.72 -29.39 7.10
N GLY A 200 -4.71 -29.34 6.21
CA GLY A 200 -4.79 -28.55 4.98
C GLY A 200 -4.64 -27.03 5.17
N ARG A 201 -4.42 -26.52 6.38
CA ARG A 201 -4.34 -25.07 6.71
C ARG A 201 -3.01 -24.38 6.35
N GLY A 202 -2.20 -24.96 5.49
CA GLY A 202 -0.86 -24.47 5.17
C GLY A 202 -0.88 -23.15 4.40
N LEU A 203 -0.14 -22.16 4.90
CA LEU A 203 0.09 -20.85 4.28
C LEU A 203 1.57 -20.49 4.46
N ILE A 204 2.44 -21.39 4.01
CA ILE A 204 3.88 -21.30 4.20
C ILE A 204 4.48 -20.55 3.02
N PRO A 205 5.24 -19.45 3.24
CA PRO A 205 5.98 -18.77 2.20
C PRO A 205 7.15 -19.65 1.72
N MET A 206 7.27 -19.80 0.41
CA MET A 206 8.35 -20.53 -0.26
C MET A 206 8.81 -19.75 -1.49
N LYS A 207 9.94 -20.14 -2.07
CA LYS A 207 10.42 -19.59 -3.34
C LYS A 207 10.14 -20.56 -4.48
N ASP A 208 9.68 -20.06 -5.62
CA ASP A 208 9.68 -20.83 -6.85
C ASP A 208 11.10 -20.91 -7.45
N THR A 209 11.28 -21.65 -8.53
CA THR A 209 12.61 -21.79 -9.16
C THR A 209 13.20 -20.47 -9.67
N ASN A 210 12.39 -19.41 -9.78
CA ASN A 210 12.81 -18.10 -10.23
C ASN A 210 13.05 -17.14 -9.04
N GLY A 211 12.98 -17.63 -7.80
CA GLY A 211 13.21 -16.83 -6.58
C GLY A 211 12.00 -16.00 -6.14
N HIS A 212 10.87 -16.08 -6.84
CA HIS A 212 9.65 -15.35 -6.47
C HIS A 212 8.95 -16.02 -5.30
N THR A 213 8.37 -15.21 -4.41
CA THR A 213 7.60 -15.71 -3.27
C THR A 213 6.29 -16.35 -3.74
N ILE A 214 6.02 -17.56 -3.26
CA ILE A 214 4.74 -18.24 -3.41
C ILE A 214 4.29 -18.82 -2.08
N MET A 215 3.00 -18.74 -1.78
CA MET A 215 2.40 -19.30 -0.58
C MET A 215 1.79 -20.66 -0.87
N SER A 216 2.00 -21.65 0.01
CA SER A 216 1.14 -22.84 0.00
C SER A 216 -0.32 -22.45 0.21
N ARG A 217 -1.25 -23.35 -0.13
CA ARG A 217 -2.68 -23.08 -0.07
C ARG A 217 -3.32 -23.68 1.16
N ASP A 218 -4.20 -22.89 1.78
CA ASP A 218 -5.20 -23.39 2.71
C ASP A 218 -6.21 -24.24 1.93
N LEU A 219 -6.00 -25.55 1.95
CA LEU A 219 -6.83 -26.57 1.32
C LEU A 219 -8.22 -26.68 1.97
N SER A 220 -8.39 -26.18 3.20
CA SER A 220 -9.71 -26.11 3.83
C SER A 220 -10.59 -25.00 3.29
N ALA A 221 -10.00 -24.03 2.57
CA ALA A 221 -10.67 -22.88 1.97
C ALA A 221 -10.72 -23.05 0.45
N PRO A 222 -11.53 -23.99 -0.08
CA PRO A 222 -11.55 -24.35 -1.49
C PRO A 222 -11.76 -23.13 -2.41
N TRP A 223 -12.57 -22.16 -1.97
CA TRP A 223 -12.79 -20.90 -2.71
C TRP A 223 -11.51 -20.09 -2.99
N THR A 224 -10.36 -20.44 -2.41
CA THR A 224 -9.06 -19.83 -2.70
C THR A 224 -8.22 -20.59 -3.74
N PHE A 225 -8.73 -21.70 -4.30
CA PHE A 225 -8.00 -22.55 -5.22
C PHE A 225 -7.89 -21.86 -6.58
N ARG A 226 -6.69 -21.37 -6.90
CA ARG A 226 -6.41 -20.62 -8.14
C ARG A 226 -6.86 -21.35 -9.42
N GLY A 227 -6.68 -22.68 -9.47
CA GLY A 227 -7.08 -23.53 -10.60
C GLY A 227 -8.53 -24.03 -10.57
N GLY A 228 -9.34 -23.56 -9.62
CA GLY A 228 -10.73 -23.97 -9.42
C GLY A 228 -10.90 -25.22 -8.55
N LEU A 229 -12.17 -25.57 -8.34
CA LEU A 229 -12.65 -26.64 -7.44
C LEU A 229 -12.93 -27.96 -8.15
N ASN A 230 -12.91 -27.95 -9.48
CA ASN A 230 -13.26 -29.13 -10.27
C ASN A 230 -12.32 -30.30 -9.89
N PRO A 231 -12.87 -31.48 -9.50
CA PRO A 231 -12.07 -32.61 -9.03
C PRO A 231 -11.01 -33.08 -10.03
N GLU A 232 -11.32 -33.13 -11.33
CA GLU A 232 -10.38 -33.49 -12.38
C GLU A 232 -9.22 -32.48 -12.46
N GLN A 233 -9.50 -31.19 -12.29
CA GLN A 233 -8.46 -30.16 -12.25
C GLN A 233 -7.59 -30.27 -10.98
N ILE A 234 -8.14 -30.70 -9.85
CA ILE A 234 -7.33 -31.03 -8.65
C ILE A 234 -6.46 -32.25 -8.95
N TRP A 235 -7.04 -33.30 -9.54
CA TRP A 235 -6.34 -34.51 -9.92
C TRP A 235 -5.18 -34.23 -10.86
N LEU A 236 -5.37 -33.39 -11.89
CA LEU A 236 -4.32 -32.96 -12.81
C LEU A 236 -3.18 -32.25 -12.08
N ARG A 237 -3.47 -31.29 -11.19
CA ARG A 237 -2.46 -30.56 -10.41
C ARG A 237 -1.64 -31.47 -9.49
N ILE A 238 -2.27 -32.50 -8.91
CA ILE A 238 -1.56 -33.52 -8.13
C ILE A 238 -0.71 -34.39 -9.06
N THR A 239 -1.24 -34.76 -10.22
CA THR A 239 -0.54 -35.63 -11.18
C THR A 239 0.72 -34.96 -11.71
N ILE A 240 0.62 -33.74 -12.24
CA ILE A 240 1.71 -33.05 -12.96
C ILE A 240 2.50 -32.05 -12.11
N GLY A 241 2.03 -31.74 -10.89
CA GLY A 241 2.60 -30.68 -10.07
C GLY A 241 2.28 -29.27 -10.57
N LEU A 242 2.95 -28.26 -10.00
CA LEU A 242 2.73 -26.85 -10.35
C LEU A 242 4.05 -26.11 -10.65
N ALA A 243 4.94 -26.70 -11.44
CA ALA A 243 6.20 -26.04 -11.86
C ALA A 243 5.92 -24.63 -12.45
N PRO A 244 6.76 -23.62 -12.16
CA PRO A 244 8.01 -23.62 -11.39
C PRO A 244 7.86 -23.62 -9.86
N SER A 245 6.63 -23.72 -9.33
CA SER A 245 6.47 -23.73 -7.87
C SER A 245 7.00 -25.02 -7.23
N PRO A 246 7.26 -25.01 -5.91
CA PRO A 246 7.74 -26.19 -5.19
C PRO A 246 6.77 -27.38 -5.08
N MET A 247 5.55 -27.29 -5.64
CA MET A 247 4.60 -28.41 -5.60
C MET A 247 4.97 -29.44 -6.69
N PRO A 248 5.48 -30.63 -6.31
CA PRO A 248 6.00 -31.61 -7.26
C PRO A 248 4.87 -32.36 -7.97
N ALA A 249 5.23 -33.09 -9.02
CA ALA A 249 4.37 -34.09 -9.65
C ALA A 249 4.32 -35.35 -8.77
N PHE A 250 3.12 -35.90 -8.55
CA PHE A 250 2.93 -37.11 -7.74
C PHE A 250 2.60 -38.34 -8.60
N GLU A 251 2.72 -38.26 -9.93
CA GLU A 251 2.41 -39.37 -10.83
C GLU A 251 3.31 -40.59 -10.66
N THR A 252 4.55 -40.38 -10.20
CA THR A 252 5.53 -41.45 -9.91
C THR A 252 5.44 -41.99 -8.49
N VAL A 253 4.71 -41.31 -7.60
CA VAL A 253 4.60 -41.63 -6.17
C VAL A 253 3.26 -42.31 -5.85
N LEU A 254 2.19 -41.85 -6.49
CA LEU A 254 0.82 -42.32 -6.26
C LEU A 254 0.24 -42.87 -7.55
N SER A 255 -0.48 -44.00 -7.49
CA SER A 255 -1.23 -44.52 -8.63
C SER A 255 -2.42 -43.61 -9.01
N PRO A 256 -2.99 -43.73 -10.23
CA PRO A 256 -4.14 -42.92 -10.64
C PRO A 256 -5.33 -42.96 -9.67
N THR A 257 -5.64 -44.15 -9.15
CA THR A 257 -6.70 -44.37 -8.15
C THR A 257 -6.35 -43.74 -6.80
N GLN A 258 -5.10 -43.84 -6.36
CA GLN A 258 -4.64 -43.22 -5.11
C GLN A 258 -4.69 -41.69 -5.18
N ARG A 259 -4.39 -41.10 -6.34
CA ARG A 259 -4.54 -39.65 -6.55
C ARG A 259 -6.00 -39.22 -6.44
N TRP A 260 -6.97 -40.03 -6.90
CA TRP A 260 -8.39 -39.75 -6.68
C TRP A 260 -8.79 -39.84 -5.21
N ASP A 261 -8.28 -40.81 -4.45
CA ASP A 261 -8.48 -40.86 -3.00
C ASP A 261 -7.96 -39.57 -2.32
N VAL A 262 -6.79 -39.08 -2.74
CA VAL A 262 -6.25 -37.79 -2.25
C VAL A 262 -7.14 -36.61 -2.63
N VAL A 263 -7.66 -36.56 -3.87
CA VAL A 263 -8.60 -35.51 -4.29
C VAL A 263 -9.84 -35.50 -3.40
N ASN A 264 -10.43 -36.67 -3.16
CA ASN A 264 -11.60 -36.81 -2.30
C ASN A 264 -11.30 -36.33 -0.86
N TYR A 265 -10.14 -36.72 -0.32
CA TYR A 265 -9.70 -36.22 0.98
C TYR A 265 -9.51 -34.70 1.00
N VAL A 266 -8.82 -34.11 0.01
CA VAL A 266 -8.60 -32.66 -0.09
C VAL A 266 -9.94 -31.91 -0.16
N LEU A 267 -10.90 -32.40 -0.93
CA LEU A 267 -12.24 -31.80 -1.00
C LEU A 267 -13.00 -31.93 0.33
N SER A 268 -12.79 -33.03 1.08
CA SER A 268 -13.40 -33.22 2.41
C SER A 268 -12.85 -32.27 3.49
N LEU A 269 -11.68 -31.65 3.27
CA LEU A 269 -11.12 -30.65 4.17
C LEU A 269 -11.87 -29.32 4.13
N ALA A 270 -12.75 -29.12 3.15
CA ALA A 270 -13.52 -27.90 2.98
C ALA A 270 -14.29 -27.56 4.26
N ARG A 271 -13.97 -26.42 4.86
CA ARG A 271 -14.74 -25.85 5.96
C ARG A 271 -15.93 -25.06 5.41
N THR A 272 -16.95 -24.86 6.25
CA THR A 272 -18.06 -23.95 5.95
C THR A 272 -17.53 -22.55 5.66
N ALA A 273 -17.97 -21.96 4.55
CA ALA A 273 -17.49 -20.64 4.18
C ALA A 273 -17.98 -19.57 5.17
N PRO A 274 -17.23 -18.48 5.43
CA PRO A 274 -17.63 -17.52 6.46
C PRO A 274 -18.91 -16.72 6.17
N TRP A 275 -19.45 -16.82 4.95
CA TRP A 275 -20.74 -16.23 4.55
C TRP A 275 -21.89 -17.25 4.54
N GLU A 276 -21.65 -18.50 4.95
CA GLU A 276 -22.64 -19.57 5.03
C GLU A 276 -23.02 -19.84 6.49
N PRO A 277 -24.24 -20.34 6.79
CA PRO A 277 -24.68 -20.61 8.15
C PRO A 277 -23.70 -21.49 8.93
N GLY A 278 -23.25 -21.03 10.10
CA GLY A 278 -22.27 -21.73 10.94
C GLY A 278 -20.81 -21.57 10.49
N GLY A 279 -20.55 -20.77 9.44
CA GLY A 279 -19.22 -20.38 9.02
C GLY A 279 -18.58 -19.38 9.99
N VAL A 280 -17.24 -19.40 10.07
CA VAL A 280 -16.46 -18.50 10.93
C VAL A 280 -15.35 -17.80 10.16
N LEU A 281 -15.09 -16.53 10.49
CA LEU A 281 -13.92 -15.81 9.99
C LEU A 281 -12.65 -16.44 10.54
N ASP A 282 -11.89 -17.06 9.66
CA ASP A 282 -10.66 -17.79 10.00
C ASP A 282 -9.76 -17.82 8.76
N GLY A 283 -9.61 -16.66 8.11
CA GLY A 283 -8.71 -16.44 6.99
C GLY A 283 -7.30 -16.05 7.46
N PRO A 284 -6.37 -15.76 6.54
CA PRO A 284 -5.01 -15.35 6.89
C PRO A 284 -4.95 -14.14 7.85
N GLY A 285 -5.87 -13.18 7.68
CA GLY A 285 -5.99 -12.01 8.56
C GLY A 285 -6.51 -12.31 9.98
N GLN A 286 -6.83 -13.56 10.29
CA GLN A 286 -7.41 -14.04 11.54
C GLN A 286 -6.57 -15.19 12.11
N SER A 287 -5.43 -15.51 11.48
CA SER A 287 -4.56 -16.58 11.92
C SER A 287 -4.14 -16.40 13.38
N ALA A 288 -4.19 -17.47 14.16
CA ALA A 288 -3.66 -17.48 15.53
C ALA A 288 -2.12 -17.32 15.56
N ASP A 289 -1.44 -17.59 14.45
CA ASP A 289 -0.01 -17.33 14.28
C ASP A 289 0.20 -15.84 13.96
N PRO A 290 0.81 -15.07 14.88
CA PRO A 290 0.97 -13.62 14.71
C PRO A 290 1.87 -13.26 13.52
N ILE A 291 2.80 -14.12 13.11
CA ILE A 291 3.66 -13.87 11.95
C ILE A 291 2.87 -14.02 10.66
N LYS A 292 2.05 -15.07 10.53
CA LYS A 292 1.19 -15.26 9.35
C LYS A 292 0.13 -14.17 9.24
N ARG A 293 -0.52 -13.85 10.37
CA ARG A 293 -1.51 -12.77 10.44
C ARG A 293 -0.86 -11.43 10.10
N GLY A 294 0.28 -11.11 10.71
CA GLY A 294 1.02 -9.87 10.46
C GLY A 294 1.50 -9.73 9.03
N ALA A 295 2.01 -10.81 8.41
CA ALA A 295 2.43 -10.82 7.01
C ALA A 295 1.29 -10.44 6.08
N TYR A 296 0.11 -11.03 6.31
CA TYR A 296 -1.09 -10.70 5.55
C TYR A 296 -1.52 -9.25 5.79
N LEU A 297 -1.61 -8.80 7.04
CA LEU A 297 -2.08 -7.46 7.38
C LEU A 297 -1.13 -6.36 6.86
N VAL A 298 0.19 -6.52 6.96
CA VAL A 298 1.16 -5.53 6.43
C VAL A 298 1.01 -5.34 4.93
N HIS A 299 0.74 -6.42 4.19
CA HIS A 299 0.49 -6.33 2.76
C HIS A 299 -0.92 -5.77 2.47
N ALA A 300 -1.95 -6.32 3.11
CA ALA A 300 -3.34 -5.95 2.88
C ALA A 300 -3.64 -4.49 3.27
N GLN A 301 -2.97 -3.98 4.30
CA GLN A 301 -3.06 -2.59 4.77
C GLN A 301 -2.05 -1.64 4.09
N MET A 302 -1.37 -2.13 3.03
CA MET A 302 -0.59 -1.32 2.10
C MET A 302 0.58 -0.56 2.76
N CYS A 303 1.21 -1.11 3.80
CA CYS A 303 2.39 -0.48 4.42
C CYS A 303 3.52 -0.28 3.40
N GLY A 304 3.64 -1.19 2.43
CA GLY A 304 4.63 -1.13 1.36
C GLY A 304 4.48 0.07 0.43
N LEU A 305 3.30 0.71 0.37
CA LEU A 305 3.04 1.87 -0.48
C LEU A 305 3.98 3.04 -0.15
N CYS A 306 4.13 3.36 1.13
CA CYS A 306 4.99 4.46 1.59
C CYS A 306 6.38 3.97 2.03
N HIS A 307 6.48 2.73 2.52
CA HIS A 307 7.72 2.20 3.10
C HIS A 307 8.59 1.42 2.11
N THR A 308 8.28 1.45 0.81
CA THR A 308 9.12 0.87 -0.25
C THR A 308 9.51 1.95 -1.25
N GLN A 309 10.75 1.90 -1.75
CA GLN A 309 11.23 2.89 -2.74
C GLN A 309 10.51 2.75 -4.08
N ILE A 310 10.48 3.85 -4.83
CA ILE A 310 9.80 4.00 -6.11
C ILE A 310 10.74 4.67 -7.13
N ASN A 311 10.68 4.26 -8.40
CA ASN A 311 11.42 4.94 -9.48
C ASN A 311 10.57 6.07 -10.11
N ARG A 312 11.12 6.65 -11.19
CA ARG A 312 10.47 7.69 -12.01
C ARG A 312 9.27 7.21 -12.84
N THR A 313 9.02 5.91 -12.96
CA THR A 313 7.89 5.36 -13.73
C THR A 313 6.82 4.72 -12.85
N GLY A 314 7.04 4.62 -11.55
CA GLY A 314 6.06 4.14 -10.58
C GLY A 314 6.21 2.66 -10.22
N ILE A 315 7.35 2.06 -10.53
CA ILE A 315 7.68 0.70 -10.16
C ILE A 315 8.15 0.72 -8.69
N TYR A 316 7.82 -0.30 -7.90
CA TYR A 316 8.31 -0.43 -6.52
C TYR A 316 9.56 -1.31 -6.47
N ARG A 317 10.54 -0.93 -5.64
CA ARG A 317 11.73 -1.74 -5.33
C ARG A 317 11.42 -2.81 -4.28
N SER A 318 10.53 -3.73 -4.64
CA SER A 318 10.00 -4.77 -3.73
C SER A 318 10.90 -6.00 -3.57
N ASP A 319 12.06 -6.01 -4.23
CA ASP A 319 13.10 -7.02 -4.18
C ASP A 319 13.96 -6.88 -2.92
N ASP A 320 14.94 -5.97 -2.92
CA ASP A 320 15.96 -5.85 -1.88
C ASP A 320 15.67 -4.74 -0.85
N PHE A 321 14.73 -3.84 -1.13
CA PHE A 321 14.35 -2.72 -0.26
C PHE A 321 12.86 -2.70 0.12
N TYR A 322 12.17 -3.85 0.02
CA TYR A 322 10.80 -3.95 0.51
C TYR A 322 10.72 -3.56 2.00
N LEU A 323 9.87 -2.58 2.33
CA LEU A 323 9.69 -2.02 3.67
C LEU A 323 10.94 -1.35 4.28
N ALA A 324 11.98 -1.06 3.49
CA ALA A 324 13.22 -0.42 3.95
C ALA A 324 13.15 1.12 4.02
N GLY A 325 11.99 1.71 3.73
CA GLY A 325 11.75 3.15 3.78
C GLY A 325 12.51 3.93 2.70
N GLY A 326 12.63 5.25 2.92
CA GLY A 326 13.39 6.13 2.04
C GLY A 326 12.56 6.92 1.04
N MET A 327 11.23 6.76 1.02
CA MET A 327 10.34 7.60 0.21
C MET A 327 10.17 8.96 0.88
N ARG A 328 10.42 10.05 0.15
CA ARG A 328 10.16 11.41 0.67
C ARG A 328 8.72 11.82 0.41
N VAL A 329 8.10 12.36 1.45
CA VAL A 329 6.76 12.96 1.44
C VAL A 329 6.91 14.43 1.82
N ASP A 330 6.58 15.30 0.88
CA ASP A 330 6.54 16.74 1.13
C ASP A 330 5.15 17.11 1.66
N VAL A 331 5.15 17.72 2.85
CA VAL A 331 3.93 18.11 3.56
C VAL A 331 3.92 19.62 3.68
N GLY A 332 3.33 20.31 2.70
CA GLY A 332 3.24 21.77 2.55
C GLY A 332 3.82 22.61 3.70
N ALA A 333 3.03 22.99 4.70
CA ALA A 333 3.49 23.88 5.78
C ALA A 333 4.45 23.25 6.82
N HIS A 334 4.69 21.93 6.76
CA HIS A 334 5.42 21.14 7.75
C HIS A 334 6.81 20.70 7.27
N GLY A 335 7.10 20.84 5.98
CA GLY A 335 8.40 20.55 5.38
C GLY A 335 8.49 19.15 4.76
N HIS A 336 9.65 18.50 4.92
CA HIS A 336 10.01 17.25 4.24
C HIS A 336 10.13 16.10 5.24
N LEU A 337 9.38 15.03 4.98
CA LEU A 337 9.37 13.80 5.78
C LEU A 337 9.86 12.65 4.91
N VAL A 338 10.49 11.65 5.51
CA VAL A 338 10.97 10.46 4.80
C VAL A 338 10.48 9.22 5.53
N SER A 339 9.90 8.29 4.80
CA SER A 339 9.34 7.07 5.35
C SER A 339 10.42 6.22 6.02
N ARG A 340 10.09 5.68 7.19
CA ARG A 340 11.04 4.94 8.03
C ARG A 340 11.34 3.56 7.42
N ASN A 341 12.55 3.06 7.66
CA ASN A 341 12.87 1.64 7.55
C ASN A 341 12.08 0.82 8.59
N LEU A 342 11.20 -0.08 8.13
CA LEU A 342 10.37 -0.95 8.98
C LEU A 342 10.97 -2.35 9.19
N THR A 343 12.13 -2.64 8.60
CA THR A 343 12.78 -3.96 8.71
C THR A 343 13.34 -4.22 10.10
N GLY A 344 13.73 -5.47 10.36
CA GLY A 344 14.33 -5.90 11.62
C GLY A 344 15.74 -5.36 11.91
N ASP A 345 16.28 -4.43 11.10
CA ASP A 345 17.59 -3.85 11.35
C ASP A 345 17.64 -3.10 12.70
N ARG A 346 18.66 -3.39 13.50
CA ARG A 346 18.76 -2.87 14.89
C ARG A 346 19.21 -1.42 14.95
N THR A 347 19.86 -0.90 13.91
CA THR A 347 20.49 0.42 13.93
C THR A 347 19.67 1.48 13.19
N THR A 348 19.05 1.09 12.09
CA THR A 348 18.30 1.96 11.18
C THR A 348 16.82 1.58 11.09
N GLY A 349 16.45 0.35 11.43
CA GLY A 349 15.08 -0.17 11.37
C GLY A 349 14.33 -0.17 12.71
N LEU A 350 13.53 -1.22 12.92
CA LEU A 350 12.73 -1.47 14.12
C LEU A 350 13.33 -2.54 15.04
N GLY A 351 14.50 -3.11 14.72
CA GLY A 351 15.08 -4.23 15.46
C GLY A 351 15.39 -3.93 16.93
N ALA A 352 15.62 -2.66 17.28
CA ALA A 352 15.82 -2.22 18.65
C ALA A 352 14.51 -1.90 19.41
N TRP A 353 13.37 -1.83 18.71
CA TRP A 353 12.09 -1.47 19.33
C TRP A 353 11.39 -2.70 19.92
N SER A 354 10.70 -2.50 21.03
CA SER A 354 9.76 -3.48 21.56
C SER A 354 8.49 -3.53 20.70
N ASN A 355 7.73 -4.63 20.77
CA ASN A 355 6.43 -4.69 20.08
C ASN A 355 5.51 -3.57 20.56
N GLY A 356 5.51 -3.26 21.86
CA GLY A 356 4.72 -2.17 22.43
C GLY A 356 5.08 -0.80 21.83
N GLN A 357 6.37 -0.52 21.59
CA GLN A 357 6.80 0.72 20.94
C GLN A 357 6.34 0.78 19.47
N ILE A 358 6.34 -0.35 18.76
CA ILE A 358 5.83 -0.41 17.38
C ILE A 358 4.31 -0.20 17.36
N ILE A 359 3.58 -0.84 18.28
CA ILE A 359 2.12 -0.70 18.40
C ILE A 359 1.74 0.75 18.72
N GLU A 360 2.45 1.38 19.65
CA GLU A 360 2.24 2.77 20.02
C GLU A 360 2.49 3.72 18.84
N ALA A 361 3.57 3.49 18.08
CA ALA A 361 3.85 4.27 16.88
C ALA A 361 2.77 4.06 15.80
N LEU A 362 2.28 2.83 15.63
CA LEU A 362 1.30 2.47 14.62
C LEU A 362 -0.09 3.04 14.91
N ARG A 363 -0.56 2.93 16.17
CA ARG A 363 -1.94 3.28 16.56
C ARG A 363 -2.07 4.70 17.09
N ASN A 364 -1.01 5.23 17.68
CA ASN A 364 -1.05 6.50 18.41
C ASN A 364 -0.05 7.51 17.85
N GLY A 365 0.77 7.12 16.88
CA GLY A 365 1.77 8.01 16.29
C GLY A 365 2.91 8.35 17.24
N HIS A 366 3.09 7.68 18.38
CA HIS A 366 4.22 7.97 19.27
C HIS A 366 5.37 6.98 19.06
N THR A 367 6.50 7.48 18.60
CA THR A 367 7.76 6.73 18.55
C THR A 367 8.55 6.97 19.85
N PRO A 368 9.62 6.20 20.11
CA PRO A 368 10.50 6.45 21.25
C PRO A 368 11.16 7.84 21.25
N ASP A 369 11.31 8.45 20.07
CA ASP A 369 12.04 9.70 19.86
C ASP A 369 11.17 10.90 19.48
N ARG A 370 9.94 10.70 18.97
CA ARG A 370 9.08 11.78 18.49
C ARG A 370 7.61 11.36 18.30
N ILE A 371 6.78 12.32 17.90
CA ILE A 371 5.40 12.09 17.46
C ILE A 371 5.36 12.16 15.92
N LEU A 372 4.65 11.21 15.30
CA LEU A 372 4.43 11.11 13.86
C LEU A 372 3.31 12.04 13.42
N ASN A 373 3.48 12.65 12.25
CA ASN A 373 2.44 13.47 11.66
C ASN A 373 1.35 12.54 11.07
N VAL A 374 0.08 12.94 11.13
CA VAL A 374 -1.03 12.13 10.59
C VAL A 374 -1.03 12.09 9.05
N LEU A 375 -0.26 12.97 8.41
CA LEU A 375 -0.22 13.14 6.96
C LEU A 375 0.89 12.33 6.28
N ASP A 376 2.02 12.10 6.96
CA ASP A 376 3.05 11.18 6.47
C ASP A 376 2.80 9.74 6.95
N MET A 377 2.20 9.59 8.13
CA MET A 377 1.76 8.30 8.66
C MET A 377 0.30 8.39 9.11
N PRO A 378 -0.67 7.74 8.42
CA PRO A 378 -2.10 7.85 8.70
C PRO A 378 -2.54 7.04 9.95
N TRP A 379 -1.83 7.21 11.07
CA TRP A 379 -2.07 6.48 12.32
C TRP A 379 -3.46 6.76 12.91
N ASN A 380 -4.09 7.88 12.56
CA ASN A 380 -5.45 8.21 12.96
C ASN A 380 -6.50 7.22 12.42
N PHE A 381 -6.24 6.59 11.27
CA PHE A 381 -7.03 5.47 10.75
C PHE A 381 -6.62 4.15 11.42
N LEU A 382 -5.31 3.93 11.55
CA LEU A 382 -4.73 2.73 12.15
C LEU A 382 -4.99 2.60 13.66
N HIS A 383 -5.42 3.68 14.31
CA HIS A 383 -5.89 3.67 15.71
C HIS A 383 -7.02 2.66 15.92
N ALA A 384 -7.83 2.41 14.88
CA ALA A 384 -8.91 1.43 14.89
C ALA A 384 -8.42 -0.03 14.85
N LEU A 385 -7.12 -0.29 14.68
CA LEU A 385 -6.57 -1.64 14.73
C LEU A 385 -6.84 -2.27 16.10
N PRO A 386 -7.39 -3.49 16.13
CA PRO A 386 -7.41 -4.32 17.34
C PRO A 386 -5.99 -4.59 17.85
N ASP A 387 -5.86 -4.83 19.16
CA ASP A 387 -4.57 -5.10 19.82
C ASP A 387 -3.85 -6.29 19.19
N GLU A 388 -4.61 -7.34 18.85
CA GLU A 388 -4.10 -8.54 18.23
C GLU A 388 -3.57 -8.30 16.80
N ASP A 389 -4.22 -7.42 16.03
CA ASP A 389 -3.78 -7.06 14.68
C ASP A 389 -2.51 -6.21 14.74
N ALA A 390 -2.48 -5.22 15.64
CA ALA A 390 -1.30 -4.37 15.82
C ALA A 390 -0.10 -5.18 16.34
N ASN A 391 -0.31 -6.13 17.26
CA ASN A 391 0.75 -7.02 17.73
C ASN A 391 1.20 -8.01 16.64
N ALA A 392 0.30 -8.54 15.82
CA ALA A 392 0.66 -9.38 14.68
C ALA A 392 1.52 -8.62 13.67
N ILE A 393 1.13 -7.40 13.31
CA ILE A 393 1.93 -6.49 12.45
C ILE A 393 3.32 -6.27 13.05
N ALA A 394 3.40 -5.87 14.33
CA ALA A 394 4.68 -5.64 15.00
C ALA A 394 5.58 -6.89 15.01
N SER A 395 4.99 -8.07 15.26
CA SER A 395 5.72 -9.34 15.29
C SER A 395 6.27 -9.70 13.91
N PHE A 396 5.47 -9.53 12.85
CA PHE A 396 5.91 -9.79 11.49
C PHE A 396 7.00 -8.82 11.04
N LEU A 397 6.85 -7.51 11.29
CA LEU A 397 7.87 -6.52 10.91
C LEU A 397 9.23 -6.84 11.53
N LYS A 398 9.26 -7.29 12.79
CA LYS A 398 10.50 -7.72 13.46
C LYS A 398 11.09 -9.03 12.93
N SER A 399 10.28 -9.86 12.28
CA SER A 399 10.73 -11.10 11.64
C SER A 399 11.34 -10.88 10.26
N LEU A 400 11.18 -9.69 9.68
CA LEU A 400 11.73 -9.37 8.36
C LEU A 400 13.26 -9.40 8.38
N PRO A 401 13.90 -9.87 7.30
CA PRO A 401 15.34 -9.71 7.11
C PRO A 401 15.76 -8.25 7.30
N PRO A 402 16.86 -7.97 8.01
CA PRO A 402 17.31 -6.61 8.23
C PRO A 402 17.84 -6.00 6.91
N VAL A 403 17.41 -4.79 6.59
CA VAL A 403 17.97 -3.97 5.51
C VAL A 403 18.52 -2.70 6.12
N THR A 404 19.80 -2.41 5.92
CA THR A 404 20.41 -1.17 6.44
C THR A 404 20.01 0.01 5.56
N SER A 405 19.19 0.91 6.10
CA SER A 405 18.70 2.10 5.39
C SER A 405 18.51 3.23 6.41
N ARG A 406 19.52 4.10 6.53
CA ARG A 406 19.50 5.22 7.49
C ARG A 406 18.62 6.33 6.94
N ILE A 407 17.49 6.56 7.60
CA ILE A 407 16.53 7.58 7.18
C ILE A 407 16.91 8.94 7.74
N PRO A 408 17.00 9.99 6.89
CA PRO A 408 17.26 11.33 7.38
C PRO A 408 16.16 11.83 8.32
N PRO A 409 16.48 12.72 9.28
CA PRO A 409 15.47 13.35 10.11
C PRO A 409 14.60 14.32 9.28
N PRO A 410 13.37 14.62 9.72
CA PRO A 410 12.50 15.60 9.09
C PRO A 410 13.17 16.97 8.98
N LEU A 411 12.92 17.66 7.87
CA LEU A 411 13.27 19.08 7.74
C LEU A 411 12.00 19.92 7.81
N HIS A 412 12.02 20.91 8.68
CA HIS A 412 10.89 21.84 8.89
C HIS A 412 11.23 23.24 8.39
N TYR A 413 10.24 23.91 7.82
CA TYR A 413 10.35 25.34 7.46
C TYR A 413 10.44 26.24 8.70
N GLY A 414 10.88 27.48 8.45
CA GLY A 414 10.89 28.58 9.41
C GLY A 414 9.49 28.93 9.90
N VAL A 415 9.39 29.52 11.10
CA VAL A 415 8.11 29.95 11.69
C VAL A 415 7.41 30.94 10.76
N LEU A 416 8.15 31.87 10.16
CA LEU A 416 7.58 32.89 9.28
C LEU A 416 7.03 32.29 7.98
N GLU A 417 7.77 31.37 7.39
CA GLU A 417 7.32 30.68 6.18
C GLU A 417 6.12 29.78 6.49
N THR A 418 6.20 28.96 7.53
CA THR A 418 5.09 28.13 8.00
C THR A 418 3.84 28.98 8.29
N PHE A 419 3.98 30.10 9.00
CA PHE A 419 2.88 31.02 9.30
C PHE A 419 2.35 31.71 8.04
N GLY A 420 3.22 32.18 7.14
CA GLY A 420 2.84 32.79 5.87
C GLY A 420 2.10 31.82 4.95
N MET A 421 2.54 30.57 4.86
CA MET A 421 1.84 29.51 4.11
C MET A 421 0.48 29.21 4.71
N LYS A 422 0.41 29.16 6.05
CA LYS A 422 -0.83 28.95 6.80
C LYS A 422 -1.83 30.11 6.67
N LEU A 423 -1.36 31.36 6.63
CA LEU A 423 -2.21 32.56 6.42
C LEU A 423 -2.73 32.68 4.99
N LYS A 424 -1.97 32.20 4.00
CA LYS A 424 -2.42 32.16 2.60
C LYS A 424 -3.49 31.10 2.37
N ASP A 425 -3.60 30.11 3.26
CA ASP A 425 -4.74 29.20 3.25
C ASP A 425 -5.94 29.91 3.89
N PRO A 426 -7.04 30.13 3.15
CA PRO A 426 -8.23 30.82 3.66
C PRO A 426 -8.90 30.09 4.84
N ARG A 427 -8.42 28.90 5.22
CA ARG A 427 -8.99 28.03 6.25
C ARG A 427 -8.22 28.06 7.58
N TRP A 428 -7.25 28.94 7.78
CA TRP A 428 -6.57 29.15 9.07
C TRP A 428 -7.56 29.13 10.27
N PRO A 429 -7.27 28.43 11.41
CA PRO A 429 -5.93 28.14 11.93
C PRO A 429 -5.39 26.68 11.93
N ALA A 430 -6.14 25.67 11.53
CA ALA A 430 -5.74 24.27 11.83
C ALA A 430 -6.15 23.22 10.78
N PHE A 431 -5.64 23.30 9.55
CA PHE A 431 -6.03 22.32 8.51
C PHE A 431 -4.85 21.70 7.77
N PRO A 432 -5.00 20.44 7.30
CA PRO A 432 -3.97 19.73 6.57
C PRO A 432 -3.57 20.51 5.29
N PRO A 433 -2.32 20.39 4.84
CA PRO A 433 -1.86 21.05 3.63
C PRO A 433 -2.75 20.62 2.48
N ALA A 434 -3.05 21.51 1.54
CA ALA A 434 -3.92 21.20 0.42
C ALA A 434 -3.41 20.02 -0.45
N VAL A 435 -2.12 19.72 -0.37
CA VAL A 435 -1.41 18.79 -1.24
C VAL A 435 -0.30 18.05 -0.46
N LEU A 436 -0.14 16.76 -0.77
CA LEU A 436 1.02 15.93 -0.43
C LEU A 436 1.78 15.60 -1.71
N THR A 437 3.11 15.64 -1.69
CA THR A 437 3.93 15.24 -2.84
C THR A 437 4.84 14.09 -2.46
N PHE A 438 4.78 13.01 -3.23
CA PHE A 438 5.65 11.84 -3.08
C PHE A 438 6.75 11.93 -4.12
N VAL A 439 7.99 11.75 -3.69
CA VAL A 439 9.18 11.94 -4.55
C VAL A 439 9.89 10.61 -4.75
N GLU A 440 10.26 10.37 -6.00
CA GLU A 440 10.99 9.19 -6.42
C GLU A 440 12.42 9.13 -5.86
N GLY A 441 12.98 7.92 -5.89
CA GLY A 441 14.34 7.65 -5.41
C GLY A 441 14.40 7.34 -3.92
N ASN A 442 15.64 7.15 -3.46
CA ASN A 442 15.96 6.80 -2.09
C ASN A 442 16.56 7.99 -1.37
N PHE A 443 15.87 8.47 -0.34
CA PHE A 443 16.38 9.49 0.57
C PHE A 443 17.08 8.88 1.80
N GLY A 444 16.93 7.57 2.01
CA GLY A 444 17.72 6.79 2.95
C GLY A 444 19.16 6.57 2.46
N GLN A 445 20.05 6.27 3.39
CA GLN A 445 21.48 6.07 3.11
C GLN A 445 21.91 4.66 3.50
N THR A 446 22.64 4.02 2.60
CA THR A 446 23.40 2.79 2.87
C THR A 446 24.83 3.20 3.26
N GLY A 447 25.26 2.88 4.49
CA GLY A 447 26.62 3.20 5.00
C GLY A 447 26.69 4.29 6.09
N ASP A 448 27.92 4.64 6.47
CA ASP A 448 28.21 5.62 7.55
C ASP A 448 28.42 7.02 6.94
N VAL A 449 27.32 7.75 6.78
CA VAL A 449 27.33 9.09 6.15
C VAL A 449 26.95 10.14 7.20
N ALA A 450 27.59 11.30 7.13
CA ALA A 450 27.34 12.41 8.05
C ALA A 450 25.85 12.78 8.10
N ALA A 451 25.31 12.91 9.31
CA ALA A 451 23.90 13.16 9.54
C ALA A 451 23.43 14.48 8.88
N ARG A 452 22.67 14.41 7.80
CA ARG A 452 22.12 15.59 7.10
C ARG A 452 21.18 16.45 7.97
N GLY A 453 20.86 16.08 9.21
CA GLY A 453 19.98 16.85 10.10
C GLY A 453 20.66 17.80 11.06
N TRP A 454 21.98 17.66 11.28
CA TRP A 454 22.67 18.49 12.28
C TRP A 454 22.61 19.99 11.99
N PRO A 455 22.63 20.49 10.72
CA PRO A 455 22.58 21.92 10.46
C PRO A 455 21.25 22.54 10.90
N GLN A 456 20.13 21.86 10.66
CA GLN A 456 18.82 22.33 11.14
C GLN A 456 18.74 22.34 12.66
N ALA A 457 19.25 21.30 13.33
CA ALA A 457 19.32 21.27 14.78
C ALA A 457 20.20 22.41 15.34
N ALA A 458 21.34 22.68 14.71
CA ALA A 458 22.22 23.79 15.08
C ALA A 458 21.54 25.15 14.89
N LEU A 459 20.81 25.36 13.80
CA LEU A 459 20.04 26.59 13.57
C LEU A 459 18.99 26.80 14.67
N ILE A 460 18.22 25.76 15.00
CA ILE A 460 17.20 25.81 16.06
C ILE A 460 17.86 26.10 17.42
N ASN A 461 18.92 25.38 17.78
CA ASN A 461 19.62 25.59 19.04
C ASN A 461 20.23 26.99 19.12
N THR A 462 20.74 27.52 18.00
CA THR A 462 21.28 28.89 17.95
C THR A 462 20.18 29.93 18.12
N GLN A 463 18.98 29.71 17.54
CA GLN A 463 17.82 30.58 17.79
C GLN A 463 17.50 30.65 19.29
N TRP A 464 17.55 29.52 20.00
CA TRP A 464 17.36 29.47 21.46
C TRP A 464 18.40 30.29 22.22
N VAL A 465 19.68 30.08 21.90
CA VAL A 465 20.76 30.82 22.55
C VAL A 465 20.62 32.32 22.32
N ILE A 466 20.32 32.76 21.10
CA ILE A 466 20.15 34.18 20.77
C ILE A 466 18.94 34.78 21.49
N LEU A 467 17.83 34.05 21.59
CA LEU A 467 16.66 34.49 22.32
C LEU A 467 16.98 34.68 23.81
N ILE A 468 17.63 33.69 24.44
CA ILE A 468 18.03 33.74 25.86
C ILE A 468 19.02 34.89 26.10
N LEU A 469 20.07 35.03 25.29
CA LEU A 469 21.04 36.11 25.41
C LEU A 469 20.39 37.48 25.19
N GLY A 470 19.44 37.58 24.25
CA GLY A 470 18.66 38.79 24.00
C GLY A 470 17.82 39.20 25.20
N ILE A 471 17.16 38.24 25.87
CA ILE A 471 16.41 38.46 27.12
C ILE A 471 17.33 38.98 28.22
N VAL A 472 18.46 38.31 28.43
CA VAL A 472 19.43 38.67 29.47
C VAL A 472 19.99 40.07 29.20
N ALA A 473 20.45 40.33 27.97
CA ALA A 473 20.97 41.64 27.57
C ALA A 473 19.91 42.75 27.68
N PHE A 474 18.64 42.46 27.43
CA PHE A 474 17.54 43.41 27.61
C PHE A 474 17.35 43.79 29.09
N GLY A 475 17.50 42.81 29.99
CA GLY A 475 17.45 43.03 31.44
C GLY A 475 18.55 43.96 31.94
N PHE A 476 19.76 43.85 31.39
CA PHE A 476 20.92 44.69 31.73
C PHE A 476 21.04 46.01 30.94
N ALA A 477 20.25 46.19 29.88
CA ALA A 477 20.28 47.39 29.04
C ALA A 477 19.67 48.62 29.74
N GLU A 478 20.38 49.75 29.67
CA GLU A 478 19.99 51.03 30.31
C GLU A 478 18.64 51.56 29.80
N MET A 479 17.79 51.98 30.74
CA MET A 479 16.60 52.78 30.48
C MET A 479 17.01 54.21 30.19
N ARG A 480 17.32 54.51 28.93
CA ARG A 480 17.62 55.87 28.48
C ARG A 480 16.36 56.68 28.14
N ASP A 481 15.30 56.50 28.92
CA ASP A 481 14.08 57.31 28.84
C ASP A 481 13.95 58.09 30.16
N GLY A 482 13.98 59.43 30.10
CA GLY A 482 13.89 60.30 31.27
C GLY A 482 12.52 60.25 31.99
N PRO A 483 12.37 60.90 33.16
CA PRO A 483 11.29 60.65 34.14
C PRO A 483 9.85 61.06 33.73
N ARG A 484 9.51 61.22 32.45
CA ARG A 484 8.20 61.79 32.05
C ARG A 484 7.25 60.88 31.29
N GLU A 485 7.60 59.62 31.02
CA GLU A 485 6.76 58.75 30.18
C GLU A 485 6.50 57.36 30.81
N LEU A 486 6.01 57.30 32.06
CA LEU A 486 5.56 56.04 32.65
C LEU A 486 4.49 55.32 31.80
N GLY A 487 3.70 56.04 31.00
CA GLY A 487 2.67 55.46 30.13
C GLY A 487 3.20 54.73 28.88
N HIS A 488 4.37 55.08 28.36
CA HIS A 488 4.96 54.43 27.17
C HIS A 488 5.95 53.31 27.54
N GLY A 489 6.52 53.34 28.74
CA GLY A 489 7.35 52.24 29.27
C GLY A 489 6.59 50.92 29.39
N TRP A 490 5.33 50.97 29.84
CA TRP A 490 4.43 49.81 29.89
C TRP A 490 4.03 49.29 28.51
N LYS A 491 3.85 50.16 27.51
CA LYS A 491 3.61 49.74 26.11
C LYS A 491 4.84 49.02 25.52
N ARG A 492 6.05 49.51 25.79
CA ARG A 492 7.31 48.90 25.33
C ARG A 492 7.63 47.58 26.05
N ALA A 493 7.42 47.52 27.36
CA ALA A 493 7.51 46.28 28.15
C ALA A 493 6.46 45.26 27.71
N GLY A 494 5.24 45.72 27.39
CA GLY A 494 4.18 44.91 26.81
C GLY A 494 4.54 44.33 25.44
N ILE A 495 5.18 45.11 24.55
CA ILE A 495 5.67 44.60 23.25
C ILE A 495 6.75 43.52 23.44
N VAL A 496 7.71 43.74 24.35
CA VAL A 496 8.74 42.74 24.64
C VAL A 496 8.14 41.49 25.26
N PHE A 497 7.20 41.63 26.20
CA PHE A 497 6.44 40.50 26.75
C PHE A 497 5.66 39.77 25.66
N VAL A 498 4.99 40.46 24.74
CA VAL A 498 4.29 39.86 23.60
C VAL A 498 5.25 39.11 22.68
N ILE A 499 6.43 39.66 22.42
CA ILE A 499 7.48 38.98 21.62
C ILE A 499 7.97 37.73 22.36
N LEU A 500 8.31 37.82 23.64
CA LEU A 500 8.76 36.69 24.44
C LEU A 500 7.68 35.63 24.59
N ALA A 501 6.44 36.04 24.82
CA ALA A 501 5.29 35.15 24.83
C ALA A 501 5.05 34.53 23.46
N SER A 502 5.29 35.26 22.35
CA SER A 502 5.15 34.72 20.98
C SER A 502 6.25 33.72 20.64
N PHE A 503 7.48 33.92 21.12
CA PHE A 503 8.59 32.98 20.95
C PHE A 503 8.46 31.76 21.87
N LEU A 504 8.07 31.97 23.13
CA LEU A 504 7.74 30.88 24.06
C LEU A 504 6.53 30.10 23.54
N LEU A 505 5.50 30.77 23.02
CA LEU A 505 4.37 30.14 22.36
C LEU A 505 4.81 29.44 21.08
N GLY A 506 5.73 30.00 20.29
CA GLY A 506 6.31 29.35 19.11
C GLY A 506 7.11 28.10 19.46
N TRP A 507 7.83 28.12 20.59
CA TRP A 507 8.54 26.96 21.14
C TRP A 507 7.60 25.92 21.70
N LEU A 508 6.59 26.34 22.46
CA LEU A 508 5.49 25.49 22.87
C LEU A 508 4.92 24.87 21.58
N VAL A 509 4.41 25.63 20.63
CA VAL A 509 3.84 25.11 19.36
C VAL A 509 4.79 24.20 18.55
N TYR A 510 6.11 24.38 18.63
CA TYR A 510 7.10 23.56 17.91
C TYR A 510 7.51 22.28 18.66
N HIS A 511 7.71 22.34 19.98
CA HIS A 511 8.15 21.20 20.81
C HIS A 511 7.03 20.50 21.56
N LEU A 512 5.93 21.20 21.76
CA LEU A 512 4.64 20.67 22.13
C LEU A 512 3.90 20.45 20.82
N PRO A 513 3.97 19.25 20.23
CA PRO A 513 3.16 18.99 19.06
C PRO A 513 1.71 19.33 19.46
N ALA A 514 1.02 20.12 18.63
CA ALA A 514 -0.41 20.40 18.84
C ALA A 514 -1.21 19.09 19.05
N VAL A 515 -0.67 17.98 18.56
CA VAL A 515 -1.10 16.59 18.74
C VAL A 515 -0.69 15.99 20.09
N GLY A 516 0.50 16.26 20.64
CA GLY A 516 0.97 15.60 21.88
C GLY A 516 0.24 16.00 23.16
N PHE A 517 -0.52 17.11 23.14
CA PHE A 517 -1.43 17.51 24.22
C PHE A 517 -2.82 16.92 24.05
N LEU A 518 -3.16 16.56 22.82
CA LEU A 518 -4.43 15.94 22.48
C LEU A 518 -4.25 14.42 22.63
N PRO A 519 -5.07 13.76 23.45
CA PRO A 519 -5.08 12.30 23.47
C PRO A 519 -5.23 11.77 22.03
N PRO A 520 -4.44 10.77 21.58
CA PRO A 520 -4.50 10.23 20.22
C PRO A 520 -5.92 9.84 19.79
N GLU A 521 -6.72 9.35 20.74
CA GLU A 521 -8.15 9.06 20.54
C GLU A 521 -8.95 10.26 20.01
N ARG A 522 -8.67 11.49 20.46
CA ARG A 522 -9.41 12.68 20.00
C ARG A 522 -9.11 12.99 18.56
N VAL A 523 -7.85 12.79 18.16
CA VAL A 523 -7.38 13.01 16.79
C VAL A 523 -7.98 11.94 15.88
N ALA A 524 -7.96 10.68 16.31
CA ALA A 524 -8.54 9.57 15.56
C ALA A 524 -10.05 9.73 15.37
N ARG A 525 -10.82 10.08 16.41
CA ARG A 525 -12.28 10.25 16.36
C ARG A 525 -12.75 11.23 15.29
N GLN A 526 -12.00 12.29 15.01
CA GLN A 526 -12.33 13.25 13.94
C GLN A 526 -12.54 12.59 12.57
N VAL A 527 -11.85 11.47 12.32
CA VAL A 527 -11.94 10.70 11.09
C VAL A 527 -12.78 9.44 11.28
N LEU A 528 -12.60 8.72 12.39
CA LEU A 528 -13.29 7.47 12.65
C LEU A 528 -14.81 7.65 12.83
N ASP A 529 -15.26 8.76 13.43
CA ASP A 529 -16.69 9.03 13.65
C ASP A 529 -17.43 9.34 12.33
N ARG A 530 -16.69 9.76 11.30
CA ARG A 530 -17.22 10.00 9.95
C ARG A 530 -17.38 8.71 9.15
N ILE A 531 -16.71 7.62 9.55
CA ILE A 531 -16.83 6.32 8.89
C ILE A 531 -18.19 5.71 9.26
N PRO A 532 -19.11 5.50 8.29
CA PRO A 532 -20.44 5.01 8.59
C PRO A 532 -20.42 3.70 9.38
N THR A 533 -21.17 3.66 10.47
CA THR A 533 -21.30 2.47 11.30
C THR A 533 -22.65 1.80 11.00
N PRO A 534 -22.67 0.62 10.37
CA PRO A 534 -23.90 -0.05 9.99
C PRO A 534 -24.59 -0.63 11.24
N ASN A 535 -25.92 -0.67 11.22
CA ASN A 535 -26.69 -1.38 12.24
C ASN A 535 -26.57 -2.89 12.01
N VAL A 536 -25.57 -3.51 12.66
CA VAL A 536 -25.31 -4.95 12.49
C VAL A 536 -26.44 -5.84 12.98
N ASN A 537 -27.28 -5.35 13.91
CA ASN A 537 -28.44 -6.10 14.41
C ASN A 537 -29.61 -6.14 13.41
N ALA A 538 -29.60 -5.26 12.41
CA ALA A 538 -30.58 -5.27 11.32
C ALA A 538 -30.16 -6.16 10.14
N LEU A 539 -28.99 -6.81 10.23
CA LEU A 539 -28.51 -7.68 9.16
C LEU A 539 -29.17 -9.07 9.23
N PRO A 540 -29.46 -9.69 8.07
CA PRO A 540 -30.15 -10.99 7.96
C PRO A 540 -29.55 -12.15 8.77
N SER A 541 -28.24 -12.16 9.03
CA SER A 541 -27.60 -13.24 9.80
C SER A 541 -26.39 -12.77 10.61
N PRO A 542 -25.99 -13.52 11.66
CA PRO A 542 -24.76 -13.28 12.41
C PRO A 542 -23.48 -13.31 11.55
N GLU A 543 -23.43 -14.18 10.55
CA GLU A 543 -22.30 -14.28 9.62
C GLU A 543 -22.18 -13.03 8.76
N GLN A 544 -23.32 -12.50 8.28
CA GLN A 544 -23.33 -11.24 7.56
C GLN A 544 -22.91 -10.06 8.45
N ALA A 545 -23.37 -10.02 9.71
CA ALA A 545 -22.91 -9.04 10.69
C ALA A 545 -21.39 -9.11 10.93
N THR A 546 -20.86 -10.33 11.01
CA THR A 546 -19.43 -10.59 11.18
C THR A 546 -18.64 -10.12 9.96
N LEU A 547 -19.10 -10.40 8.74
CA LEU A 547 -18.48 -9.93 7.49
C LEU A 547 -18.50 -8.41 7.37
N VAL A 548 -19.64 -7.78 7.63
CA VAL A 548 -19.77 -6.31 7.57
C VAL A 548 -18.87 -5.64 8.61
N THR A 549 -18.77 -6.21 9.82
CA THR A 549 -17.86 -5.70 10.87
C THR A 549 -16.40 -5.79 10.42
N ARG A 550 -15.99 -6.93 9.87
CA ARG A 550 -14.64 -7.09 9.30
C ARG A 550 -14.41 -6.15 8.12
N GLY A 551 -15.40 -5.99 7.24
CA GLY A 551 -15.35 -5.08 6.11
C GLY A 551 -15.16 -3.62 6.51
N ARG A 552 -15.85 -3.17 7.57
CA ARG A 552 -15.66 -1.83 8.13
C ARG A 552 -14.24 -1.62 8.66
N LEU A 553 -13.69 -2.62 9.35
CA LEU A 553 -12.31 -2.57 9.81
C LEU A 553 -11.35 -2.43 8.63
N LEU A 554 -11.46 -3.28 7.60
CA LEU A 554 -10.64 -3.21 6.39
C LEU A 554 -10.77 -1.86 5.67
N PHE A 555 -11.99 -1.34 5.52
CA PHE A 555 -12.24 -0.03 4.93
C PHE A 555 -11.50 1.09 5.69
N THR A 556 -11.44 0.96 7.01
CA THR A 556 -10.78 1.92 7.90
C THR A 556 -9.26 1.82 7.79
N VAL A 557 -8.68 0.64 7.99
CA VAL A 557 -7.23 0.47 8.21
C VAL A 557 -6.46 0.13 6.93
N ALA A 558 -7.12 -0.32 5.86
CA ALA A 558 -6.48 -0.61 4.57
C ALA A 558 -6.64 0.55 3.57
N SER A 559 -6.49 1.78 4.05
CA SER A 559 -6.42 3.03 3.26
C SER A 559 -7.62 3.35 2.36
N CYS A 560 -8.70 2.57 2.37
CA CYS A 560 -9.90 2.87 1.58
C CYS A 560 -10.52 4.19 2.04
N ALA A 561 -10.73 4.38 3.34
CA ALA A 561 -11.23 5.62 3.93
C ALA A 561 -10.27 6.82 3.74
N PHE A 562 -8.97 6.56 3.64
CA PHE A 562 -7.97 7.59 3.38
C PHE A 562 -8.10 8.14 1.94
N CYS A 563 -8.18 7.26 0.94
CA CYS A 563 -8.27 7.65 -0.47
C CYS A 563 -9.69 8.04 -0.91
N HIS A 564 -10.70 7.29 -0.46
CA HIS A 564 -12.10 7.47 -0.87
C HIS A 564 -12.93 8.33 0.09
N ARG A 565 -12.28 8.95 1.09
CA ARG A 565 -12.89 9.66 2.23
C ARG A 565 -13.58 8.70 3.23
N PRO A 566 -13.74 9.10 4.49
CA PRO A 566 -14.44 8.30 5.50
C PRO A 566 -15.86 7.87 5.10
N GLU A 567 -16.58 8.71 4.35
CA GLU A 567 -17.93 8.42 3.89
C GLU A 567 -17.98 7.67 2.54
N GLY A 568 -16.84 7.49 1.86
CA GLY A 568 -16.72 6.73 0.62
C GLY A 568 -17.07 7.48 -0.68
N TYR A 569 -17.43 8.77 -0.64
CA TYR A 569 -17.83 9.52 -1.85
C TYR A 569 -16.66 9.95 -2.75
N GLY A 570 -15.41 9.78 -2.31
CA GLY A 570 -14.21 10.07 -3.11
C GLY A 570 -14.03 11.54 -3.54
N GLY A 571 -13.32 11.73 -4.65
CA GLY A 571 -13.03 13.03 -5.26
C GLY A 571 -11.66 13.62 -4.96
N LEU A 572 -10.76 12.86 -4.33
CA LEU A 572 -9.36 13.28 -4.17
C LEU A 572 -8.67 13.22 -5.53
N LYS A 573 -7.94 14.28 -5.88
CA LYS A 573 -7.17 14.35 -7.13
C LYS A 573 -5.77 13.79 -6.92
N ILE A 574 -5.30 13.05 -7.91
CA ILE A 574 -3.91 12.58 -8.03
C ILE A 574 -3.41 13.00 -9.41
N SER A 575 -2.22 13.60 -9.52
CA SER A 575 -1.63 13.95 -10.81
C SER A 575 -0.15 13.65 -10.81
N TRP A 576 0.30 13.02 -11.90
CA TRP A 576 1.71 12.78 -12.19
C TRP A 576 1.91 12.58 -13.68
N LYS A 577 2.97 13.15 -14.26
CA LYS A 577 3.28 12.99 -15.70
C LYS A 577 3.37 11.54 -16.17
N ALA A 578 3.75 10.58 -15.32
CA ALA A 578 3.88 9.20 -15.74
C ALA A 578 2.52 8.51 -16.03
N PHE A 579 1.42 8.94 -15.41
CA PHE A 579 0.09 8.31 -15.62
C PHE A 579 -1.10 9.26 -15.79
N GLY A 580 -0.86 10.58 -15.72
CA GLY A 580 -1.87 11.62 -15.94
C GLY A 580 -2.59 12.07 -14.68
N THR A 581 -3.85 12.49 -14.82
CA THR A 581 -4.70 12.94 -13.71
C THR A 581 -5.78 11.90 -13.39
N LEU A 582 -5.86 11.49 -12.13
CA LEU A 582 -6.85 10.55 -11.61
C LEU A 582 -7.65 11.19 -10.47
N TRP A 583 -8.87 10.68 -10.27
CA TRP A 583 -9.70 11.02 -9.11
C TRP A 583 -10.17 9.76 -8.40
N THR A 584 -10.11 9.76 -7.07
CA THR A 584 -10.65 8.66 -6.29
C THR A 584 -12.16 8.59 -6.49
N ARG A 585 -12.66 7.39 -6.78
CA ARG A 585 -14.05 7.19 -7.20
C ARG A 585 -15.01 7.25 -6.02
N ASN A 586 -16.26 7.61 -6.30
CA ASN A 586 -17.36 7.41 -5.38
C ASN A 586 -17.64 5.91 -5.28
N ILE A 587 -17.44 5.33 -4.10
CA ILE A 587 -17.62 3.90 -3.80
C ILE A 587 -18.80 3.67 -2.84
N THR A 588 -19.68 4.67 -2.68
CA THR A 588 -20.94 4.51 -1.94
C THR A 588 -21.93 3.60 -2.69
N SER A 589 -23.00 3.21 -2.00
CA SER A 589 -24.10 2.42 -2.58
C SER A 589 -24.97 3.19 -3.58
N ASP A 590 -24.62 4.44 -3.94
CA ASP A 590 -25.33 5.18 -4.97
C ASP A 590 -25.29 4.43 -6.32
N ARG A 591 -26.44 4.29 -6.96
CA ARG A 591 -26.59 3.47 -8.18
C ARG A 591 -26.15 4.18 -9.45
N THR A 592 -26.02 5.51 -9.42
CA THR A 592 -25.78 6.33 -10.61
C THR A 592 -24.34 6.81 -10.73
N THR A 593 -23.80 7.30 -9.62
CA THR A 593 -22.47 7.91 -9.50
C THR A 593 -21.52 7.08 -8.63
N GLY A 594 -22.07 6.17 -7.82
CA GLY A 594 -21.33 5.22 -7.00
C GLY A 594 -21.23 3.82 -7.61
N ILE A 595 -20.99 2.82 -6.77
CA ILE A 595 -20.85 1.40 -7.18
C ILE A 595 -22.14 0.59 -6.91
N GLY A 596 -23.24 1.25 -6.53
CA GLY A 596 -24.50 0.59 -6.17
C GLY A 596 -25.09 -0.30 -7.26
N ALA A 597 -24.84 0.01 -8.53
CA ALA A 597 -25.28 -0.78 -9.67
C ALA A 597 -24.31 -1.91 -10.06
N TRP A 598 -23.07 -1.89 -9.59
CA TRP A 598 -22.09 -2.93 -9.90
C TRP A 598 -22.45 -4.19 -9.12
N SER A 599 -22.18 -5.37 -9.70
CA SER A 599 -22.27 -6.66 -9.01
C SER A 599 -21.07 -6.88 -8.08
N ASP A 600 -21.22 -7.78 -7.11
CA ASP A 600 -20.12 -8.09 -6.18
C ASP A 600 -18.87 -8.60 -6.91
N ARG A 601 -19.04 -9.38 -7.98
CA ARG A 601 -17.93 -9.88 -8.80
C ARG A 601 -17.19 -8.75 -9.53
N GLU A 602 -17.89 -7.71 -9.96
CA GLU A 602 -17.30 -6.55 -10.63
C GLU A 602 -16.52 -5.69 -9.64
N ILE A 603 -17.08 -5.46 -8.45
CA ILE A 603 -16.39 -4.77 -7.35
C ILE A 603 -15.13 -5.56 -6.95
N ALA A 604 -15.25 -6.88 -6.80
CA ALA A 604 -14.13 -7.78 -6.51
C ALA A 604 -13.01 -7.66 -7.55
N ARG A 605 -13.36 -7.67 -8.85
CA ARG A 605 -12.40 -7.54 -9.96
C ARG A 605 -11.73 -6.16 -9.97
N ALA A 606 -12.48 -5.09 -9.70
CA ALA A 606 -11.93 -3.74 -9.65
C ALA A 606 -10.93 -3.57 -8.49
N ILE A 607 -11.24 -4.14 -7.31
CA ILE A 607 -10.35 -4.07 -6.14
C ILE A 607 -9.11 -4.94 -6.35
N ARG A 608 -9.26 -6.21 -6.73
CA ARG A 608 -8.16 -7.19 -6.75
C ARG A 608 -7.28 -7.11 -8.00
N SER A 609 -7.84 -6.66 -9.12
CA SER A 609 -7.17 -6.71 -10.43
C SER A 609 -7.17 -5.36 -11.16
N GLY A 610 -7.80 -4.33 -10.60
CA GLY A 610 -7.83 -3.01 -11.24
C GLY A 610 -8.67 -2.96 -12.51
N VAL A 611 -9.62 -3.87 -12.73
CA VAL A 611 -10.43 -3.88 -13.96
C VAL A 611 -11.89 -3.57 -13.66
N THR A 612 -12.36 -2.45 -14.21
CA THR A 612 -13.72 -1.91 -14.02
C THR A 612 -14.79 -2.66 -14.84
N PRO A 613 -16.10 -2.46 -14.60
CA PRO A 613 -17.17 -3.11 -15.36
C PRO A 613 -17.14 -2.84 -16.85
N ASP A 614 -16.81 -1.61 -17.26
CA ASP A 614 -16.61 -1.18 -18.65
C ASP A 614 -15.26 -1.64 -19.22
N GLY A 615 -14.55 -2.49 -18.48
CA GLY A 615 -13.30 -3.11 -18.87
C GLY A 615 -12.07 -2.23 -18.72
N ARG A 616 -12.17 -0.94 -18.36
CA ARG A 616 -10.97 -0.09 -18.25
C ARG A 616 -10.02 -0.58 -17.15
N THR A 617 -8.72 -0.47 -17.42
CA THR A 617 -7.65 -0.76 -16.48
C THR A 617 -7.39 0.47 -15.60
N LEU A 618 -7.45 0.29 -14.28
CA LEU A 618 -7.08 1.31 -13.30
C LEU A 618 -5.55 1.34 -13.17
N HIS A 619 -4.97 2.53 -13.07
CA HIS A 619 -3.54 2.65 -12.80
C HIS A 619 -3.22 2.06 -11.43
N TRP A 620 -2.23 1.16 -11.33
CA TRP A 620 -1.94 0.41 -10.10
C TRP A 620 -1.51 1.31 -8.95
N GLN A 621 -0.93 2.48 -9.20
CA GLN A 621 -0.61 3.43 -8.12
C GLN A 621 -1.74 4.40 -7.78
N GLY A 622 -2.73 4.53 -8.67
CA GLY A 622 -3.90 5.38 -8.43
C GLY A 622 -4.97 4.62 -7.66
N MET A 623 -5.18 3.36 -8.03
CA MET A 623 -5.89 2.36 -7.25
C MET A 623 -4.90 1.21 -7.02
N ILE A 624 -4.45 1.06 -5.78
CA ILE A 624 -3.44 0.10 -5.28
C ILE A 624 -3.91 -1.36 -5.27
N TRP A 625 -4.44 -1.79 -6.42
CA TRP A 625 -4.90 -3.16 -6.66
C TRP A 625 -3.75 -4.17 -6.64
N ASP A 626 -2.51 -3.72 -6.84
CA ASP A 626 -1.32 -4.55 -6.73
C ASP A 626 -1.10 -5.06 -5.30
N PHE A 627 -1.32 -4.22 -4.29
CA PHE A 627 -1.37 -4.63 -2.87
C PHE A 627 -2.67 -5.36 -2.50
N ALA A 628 -3.79 -5.02 -3.16
CA ALA A 628 -5.06 -5.73 -2.93
C ALA A 628 -5.11 -7.12 -3.58
N SER A 629 -4.18 -7.42 -4.50
CA SER A 629 -4.17 -8.63 -5.32
C SER A 629 -4.10 -9.94 -4.52
N ASN A 630 -3.47 -9.89 -3.34
CA ASN A 630 -3.30 -11.03 -2.44
C ASN A 630 -4.31 -11.03 -1.27
N TRP A 631 -5.30 -10.14 -1.28
CA TRP A 631 -6.39 -10.20 -0.30
C TRP A 631 -7.08 -11.55 -0.40
N ASP A 632 -7.32 -12.17 0.75
CA ASP A 632 -8.08 -13.42 0.77
C ASP A 632 -9.53 -13.17 0.32
N GLU A 633 -10.17 -14.19 -0.21
CA GLU A 633 -11.57 -14.12 -0.66
C GLU A 633 -12.51 -13.71 0.47
N VAL A 634 -12.22 -14.13 1.71
CA VAL A 634 -13.01 -13.77 2.89
C VAL A 634 -12.98 -12.25 3.13
N ASP A 635 -11.81 -11.64 3.10
CA ASP A 635 -11.66 -10.19 3.33
C ASP A 635 -12.19 -9.37 2.13
N LEU A 636 -12.05 -9.88 0.90
CA LEU A 636 -12.66 -9.22 -0.27
C LEU A 636 -14.19 -9.21 -0.20
N ARG A 637 -14.81 -10.32 0.24
CA ARG A 637 -16.25 -10.36 0.45
C ARG A 637 -16.69 -9.51 1.65
N ALA A 638 -15.89 -9.48 2.71
CA ALA A 638 -16.14 -8.63 3.88
C ALA A 638 -16.17 -7.14 3.48
N ILE A 639 -15.17 -6.65 2.75
CA ILE A 639 -15.15 -5.25 2.30
C ILE A 639 -16.32 -4.95 1.38
N ILE A 640 -16.67 -5.84 0.44
CA ILE A 640 -17.84 -5.66 -0.44
C ILE A 640 -19.13 -5.58 0.39
N ALA A 641 -19.32 -6.50 1.34
CA ALA A 641 -20.49 -6.49 2.22
C ALA A 641 -20.61 -5.17 2.98
N TYR A 642 -19.51 -4.60 3.47
CA TYR A 642 -19.51 -3.29 4.10
C TYR A 642 -19.80 -2.15 3.12
N LEU A 643 -19.19 -2.14 1.93
CA LEU A 643 -19.44 -1.12 0.90
C LEU A 643 -20.93 -1.05 0.51
N ARG A 644 -21.63 -2.19 0.51
CA ARG A 644 -23.09 -2.26 0.29
C ARG A 644 -23.90 -1.55 1.39
N THR A 645 -23.35 -1.40 2.58
CA THR A 645 -24.01 -0.70 3.70
C THR A 645 -23.74 0.80 3.73
N LEU A 646 -22.79 1.31 2.93
CA LEU A 646 -22.49 2.73 2.91
C LEU A 646 -23.71 3.53 2.43
N PRO A 647 -24.08 4.63 3.10
CA PRO A 647 -25.14 5.52 2.63
C PRO A 647 -24.86 6.01 1.20
N PRO A 648 -25.85 6.04 0.31
CA PRO A 648 -25.65 6.52 -1.05
C PRO A 648 -25.37 8.03 -1.03
N VAL A 649 -24.31 8.45 -1.73
CA VAL A 649 -24.02 9.87 -1.97
C VAL A 649 -23.98 10.08 -3.47
N SER A 650 -24.88 10.90 -4.01
CA SER A 650 -24.87 11.26 -5.42
C SER A 650 -23.78 12.31 -5.66
N LYS A 651 -22.63 11.90 -6.19
CA LYS A 651 -21.48 12.77 -6.50
C LYS A 651 -20.78 12.26 -7.74
N GLN A 652 -20.92 13.01 -8.84
CA GLN A 652 -20.21 12.72 -10.08
C GLN A 652 -18.72 13.06 -9.92
N ILE A 653 -17.85 12.08 -10.19
CA ILE A 653 -16.40 12.26 -10.18
C ILE A 653 -15.90 12.41 -11.62
N PRO A 654 -15.00 13.37 -11.90
CA PRO A 654 -14.40 13.53 -13.23
C PRO A 654 -13.80 12.24 -13.79
N ALA A 655 -13.75 12.13 -15.12
CA ALA A 655 -13.07 11.03 -15.78
C ALA A 655 -11.55 11.13 -15.58
N ALA A 656 -10.87 9.99 -15.57
CA ALA A 656 -9.41 9.99 -15.55
C ALA A 656 -8.89 10.58 -16.87
N ARG A 657 -7.77 11.30 -16.79
CA ARG A 657 -7.10 11.91 -17.94
C ARG A 657 -5.75 11.26 -18.15
N PRO A 658 -5.42 10.80 -19.37
CA PRO A 658 -4.07 10.35 -19.73
C PRO A 658 -2.99 11.42 -19.47
N PRO A 659 -1.70 11.03 -19.45
CA PRO A 659 -0.58 11.96 -19.36
C PRO A 659 -0.68 13.14 -20.33
N ALA A 660 -0.54 14.35 -19.80
CA ALA A 660 -0.51 15.60 -20.55
C ALA A 660 0.57 16.56 -20.00
N ALA A 661 0.89 17.60 -20.78
CA ALA A 661 1.99 18.51 -20.48
C ALA A 661 1.82 19.30 -19.17
N ASP A 662 0.57 19.52 -18.75
CA ASP A 662 0.18 20.24 -17.54
C ASP A 662 0.01 19.34 -16.29
N ASP A 663 0.28 18.03 -16.40
CA ASP A 663 0.38 17.14 -15.23
C ASP A 663 1.61 17.45 -14.38
N CYS A 664 1.52 17.19 -13.08
CA CYS A 664 2.64 17.46 -12.16
C CYS A 664 3.86 16.59 -12.49
N GLU A 665 5.05 17.18 -12.37
CA GLU A 665 6.33 16.46 -12.49
C GLU A 665 6.50 15.36 -11.44
N LYS A 666 6.00 15.59 -10.23
CA LYS A 666 6.06 14.68 -9.09
C LYS A 666 4.69 14.08 -8.80
N TYR A 667 4.66 12.90 -8.20
CA TYR A 667 3.42 12.27 -7.76
C TYR A 667 2.76 13.16 -6.69
N THR A 668 1.62 13.75 -7.05
CA THR A 668 0.97 14.78 -6.23
C THR A 668 -0.44 14.34 -5.86
N PHE A 669 -0.78 14.43 -4.58
CA PHE A 669 -2.03 13.98 -3.99
C PHE A 669 -2.73 15.15 -3.28
N TRP A 670 -3.89 15.57 -3.77
CA TRP A 670 -4.65 16.67 -3.21
C TRP A 670 -5.60 16.13 -2.15
N VAL A 671 -5.51 16.67 -0.93
CA VAL A 671 -6.43 16.30 0.16
C VAL A 671 -7.74 17.11 0.10
N ASN A 672 -7.77 18.15 -0.73
CA ASN A 672 -8.95 18.95 -1.02
C ASN A 672 -9.60 18.51 -2.33
N ASP A 673 -10.90 18.74 -2.45
CA ASP A 673 -11.60 18.54 -3.70
C ASP A 673 -11.09 19.55 -4.74
N SER A 674 -10.73 19.04 -5.92
CA SER A 674 -10.37 19.82 -7.11
C SER A 674 -10.82 19.03 -8.32
N ASP A 675 -11.61 19.66 -9.18
CA ASP A 675 -12.07 19.13 -10.46
C ASP A 675 -11.13 19.51 -11.62
N ARG A 676 -10.18 20.41 -11.37
CA ARG A 676 -9.23 20.88 -12.38
C ARG A 676 -8.16 19.82 -12.65
N PRO A 677 -7.90 19.46 -13.92
CA PRO A 677 -6.89 18.48 -14.26
C PRO A 677 -5.48 19.01 -14.03
N GLY A 678 -4.51 18.09 -14.11
CA GLY A 678 -3.09 18.42 -14.02
C GLY A 678 -2.68 18.98 -12.66
N CYS A 679 -1.66 19.82 -12.68
CA CYS A 679 -1.06 20.43 -11.49
C CYS A 679 -1.80 21.68 -10.97
N GLN A 680 -2.97 22.01 -11.54
CA GLN A 680 -3.72 23.24 -11.27
C GLN A 680 -4.60 23.19 -10.01
#